data_AF-A0A843ITK5-F1
#
_entry.id   AF-A0A843ITK5-F1
#
_cell.length_a   1.000
_cell.length_b   1.000
_cell.length_c   1.000
_cell.angle_alpha   90.00
_cell.angle_beta   90.00
_cell.angle_gamma   90.00
#
_symmetry.space_group_name_H-M   'P 1'
#
loop_
_entity.id
_entity.type
_entity.pdbx_description
1 polymer ?
#
loop_
_entity_poly.entity_id
_entity_poly.type
_entity_poly.pdbx_seq_one_letter_code
_entity_poly.pdbx_strand_id
1 'polypeptide(L)'
;EAIATENHIDEVFTDENENSDIENYTTLSNDINKTNDKETLTLKNDYQYDLNKDQKTITITKSITIEGNGHYIDGNNANGFFTINAKNVTLKNIIFKNAKTDDSSIIWNFANGKLINCTFENINVSNGAIRVLGNNNIISDCAFINCASKEYAGAIYANNVNLTVMNCYFSKNSNNQNGGSIYSPYCNLNVLNCSFEDCYSSAQGGAISTSNGNVNILNSNFTYCSAGRGGSIYSYPSKKLNIANCNFVNSNSATDGGSIYVNGDNQTISNCKFVKCNSEENAGAIFISGAESLIELCSFTDCSSKDGGSVRSGDNLILYQCQFVNSNATEYGGSIYANSNLTVIDCTFTNSQSTSYGSSIFMNKNNLTILYSDFNNCPSDMGSIYAKSNLLINNSHFKNSGKLYFSDCKNLTITHSTFTNNDNPAINLKGVTNATISDSNISSNARTIILEGSKLINISNNNISGNDKCVVDINGGNCTISNNTIDATGIDATGIQAKNNAKAEICDNEIMSRGTFTITVENSNATVKNNELCSNSKTCEDSIMNNGGVTSEGNTKFYLTPSFKVTAQASLDMARLVNIITITTTGKDLTGTVTVTLYLANGEVEHSENITITNGKAVFTEPFLAAGKYAYVVNYNGDNRYNPASEEGNITINKHATTITPKTAKVDYGYAYKVLVKIDGKSVGAGKEVALKIAGKTLKAKTDKNGYATFKLAIKPKKYSATVMLNNVVNEFKGTKKVSVTVKNVIKAKNVKVKKSSKKAKVKATLKTSSKKAISGKKIVLKIKGKKVTAKTNKKGVATFKIKKNILKKLKAGKKYKYQVIYGKDTVKKIMTVKK
;
A
#
# COMPACT_ATOMS: atom_id res chain seq x y z
N GLU A 1 13.16 -22.49 -9.66
CA GLU A 1 13.56 -23.73 -8.96
C GLU A 1 12.54 -24.01 -7.88
N ALA A 2 11.82 -25.12 -8.01
CA ALA A 2 10.75 -25.55 -7.12
C ALA A 2 11.12 -26.95 -6.63
N ILE A 3 11.83 -27.04 -5.50
CA ILE A 3 12.12 -28.28 -4.77
C ILE A 3 12.22 -27.95 -3.27
N ALA A 4 11.59 -28.80 -2.45
CA ALA A 4 11.56 -28.86 -0.98
C ALA A 4 10.74 -27.76 -0.28
N THR A 5 9.66 -28.06 0.44
CA THR A 5 9.63 -29.00 1.58
C THR A 5 8.34 -29.83 1.64
N GLU A 6 8.43 -31.08 1.20
CA GLU A 6 7.51 -32.17 1.59
C GLU A 6 7.92 -32.83 2.93
N ASN A 7 9.00 -32.35 3.57
CA ASN A 7 9.59 -32.97 4.77
C ASN A 7 9.17 -32.31 6.10
N HIS A 8 7.87 -32.17 6.38
CA HIS A 8 7.46 -31.77 7.74
C HIS A 8 6.31 -32.57 8.37
N ILE A 9 5.98 -33.76 7.83
CA ILE A 9 4.93 -34.61 8.43
C ILE A 9 5.37 -36.08 8.65
N ASP A 10 6.51 -36.54 8.12
CA ASP A 10 6.91 -37.95 8.23
C ASP A 10 8.01 -38.29 9.26
N GLU A 11 8.41 -37.36 10.14
CA GLU A 11 9.30 -37.67 11.27
C GLU A 11 8.75 -37.13 12.59
N VAL A 12 7.77 -37.83 13.17
CA VAL A 12 7.40 -37.70 14.59
C VAL A 12 7.14 -39.11 15.15
N PHE A 13 8.21 -39.68 15.70
CA PHE A 13 8.30 -40.79 16.66
C PHE A 13 7.58 -42.11 16.32
N THR A 14 8.29 -43.01 15.64
CA THR A 14 8.07 -44.45 15.82
C THR A 14 8.64 -44.88 17.18
N ASP A 15 7.73 -45.33 18.04
CA ASP A 15 7.87 -46.25 19.19
C ASP A 15 9.19 -46.24 19.98
N GLU A 16 9.11 -45.71 21.20
CA GLU A 16 9.54 -46.39 22.43
C GLU A 16 8.95 -45.62 23.63
N ASN A 17 7.67 -45.86 23.95
CA ASN A 17 7.16 -45.58 25.29
C ASN A 17 6.39 -46.82 25.79
N GLU A 18 7.10 -47.60 26.60
CA GLU A 18 6.58 -48.67 27.41
C GLU A 18 5.35 -48.19 28.22
N ASN A 19 4.19 -48.85 28.04
CA ASN A 19 3.01 -48.78 28.90
C ASN A 19 2.65 -47.38 29.48
N SER A 20 2.14 -46.45 28.66
CA SER A 20 1.32 -45.37 29.21
C SER A 20 -0.13 -45.85 29.36
N ASP A 21 -0.57 -46.09 30.59
CA ASP A 21 -1.99 -46.35 30.86
C ASP A 21 -2.83 -45.16 30.37
N ILE A 22 -3.91 -45.43 29.62
CA ILE A 22 -4.84 -44.38 29.20
C ILE A 22 -5.72 -44.00 30.39
N GLU A 23 -5.57 -42.78 30.87
CA GLU A 23 -6.33 -42.22 31.97
C GLU A 23 -7.53 -41.40 31.48
N ASN A 24 -8.49 -41.09 32.37
CA ASN A 24 -9.66 -40.28 32.02
C ASN A 24 -9.49 -38.79 32.39
N TYR A 25 -10.42 -37.94 31.97
CA TYR A 25 -10.34 -36.50 32.26
C TYR A 25 -10.46 -36.18 33.75
N THR A 26 -11.17 -37.01 34.52
CA THR A 26 -11.26 -36.86 35.97
C THR A 26 -9.88 -37.01 36.62
N THR A 27 -9.06 -37.97 36.18
CA THR A 27 -7.66 -38.11 36.62
C THR A 27 -6.85 -36.85 36.29
N LEU A 28 -6.86 -36.38 35.03
CA LEU A 28 -6.13 -35.18 34.61
C LEU A 28 -6.56 -33.92 35.38
N SER A 29 -7.87 -33.76 35.59
CA SER A 29 -8.43 -32.65 36.36
C SER A 29 -7.91 -32.64 37.80
N ASN A 30 -7.78 -33.81 38.43
CA ASN A 30 -7.22 -33.94 39.77
C ASN A 30 -5.74 -33.54 39.83
N ASP A 31 -4.94 -33.93 38.84
CA ASP A 31 -3.52 -33.58 38.78
C ASP A 31 -3.31 -32.07 38.55
N ILE A 32 -4.12 -31.47 37.70
CA ILE A 32 -4.17 -30.00 37.52
C ILE A 32 -4.56 -29.32 38.84
N ASN A 33 -5.54 -29.85 39.57
CA ASN A 33 -6.00 -29.28 40.84
C ASN A 33 -4.95 -29.40 41.97
N LYS A 34 -4.10 -30.42 41.94
CA LYS A 34 -2.98 -30.60 42.89
C LYS A 34 -1.77 -29.72 42.59
N THR A 35 -1.54 -29.34 41.34
CA THR A 35 -0.36 -28.53 40.92
C THR A 35 -0.43 -27.10 41.47
N ASN A 36 0.61 -26.57 42.12
CA ASN A 36 0.51 -25.21 42.70
C ASN A 36 0.54 -24.10 41.63
N ASP A 37 0.07 -22.89 41.98
CA ASP A 37 0.14 -21.73 41.09
C ASP A 37 1.60 -21.46 40.67
N LYS A 38 1.82 -21.27 39.36
CA LYS A 38 3.12 -21.07 38.69
C LYS A 38 4.02 -22.29 38.59
N GLU A 39 3.57 -23.46 39.03
CA GLU A 39 4.29 -24.71 38.81
C GLU A 39 3.97 -25.34 37.45
N THR A 40 4.73 -26.39 37.12
CA THR A 40 4.56 -27.18 35.90
C THR A 40 3.99 -28.54 36.27
N LEU A 41 2.91 -28.94 35.59
CA LEU A 41 2.43 -30.31 35.53
C LEU A 41 3.03 -30.96 34.28
N THR A 42 3.79 -32.05 34.47
CA THR A 42 4.24 -32.91 33.38
C THR A 42 3.31 -34.10 33.26
N LEU A 43 2.70 -34.28 32.09
CA LEU A 43 1.86 -35.44 31.80
C LEU A 43 2.71 -36.71 31.78
N LYS A 44 2.17 -37.79 32.33
CA LYS A 44 2.83 -39.12 32.38
C LYS A 44 2.09 -40.19 31.59
N ASN A 45 0.87 -39.87 31.18
CA ASN A 45 -0.10 -40.76 30.60
C ASN A 45 -0.80 -40.03 29.46
N ASP A 46 -1.36 -40.79 28.55
CA ASP A 46 -2.37 -40.28 27.63
C ASP A 46 -3.71 -40.17 28.35
N TYR A 47 -4.54 -39.22 27.93
CA TYR A 47 -5.85 -38.98 28.55
C TYR A 47 -6.97 -39.04 27.52
N GLN A 48 -8.04 -39.77 27.80
CA GLN A 48 -9.21 -39.88 26.93
C GLN A 48 -10.51 -39.59 27.69
N TYR A 49 -11.42 -38.87 27.07
CA TYR A 49 -12.75 -38.62 27.64
C TYR A 49 -13.57 -39.92 27.75
N ASP A 50 -14.03 -40.23 28.97
CA ASP A 50 -14.90 -41.37 29.28
C ASP A 50 -16.32 -40.86 29.58
N LEU A 51 -17.27 -41.15 28.69
CA LEU A 51 -18.67 -40.70 28.80
C LEU A 51 -19.36 -41.13 30.10
N ASN A 52 -18.92 -42.23 30.73
CA ASN A 52 -19.54 -42.77 31.93
C ASN A 52 -18.93 -42.20 33.22
N LYS A 53 -17.72 -41.63 33.15
CA LYS A 53 -16.97 -41.15 34.32
C LYS A 53 -16.79 -39.63 34.34
N ASP A 54 -16.68 -39.02 33.17
CA ASP A 54 -16.35 -37.62 33.03
C ASP A 54 -17.61 -36.78 32.82
N GLN A 55 -17.71 -35.67 33.55
CA GLN A 55 -18.92 -34.85 33.51
C GLN A 55 -18.86 -33.72 32.48
N LYS A 56 -17.68 -33.08 32.28
CA LYS A 56 -17.49 -31.88 31.44
C LYS A 56 -16.01 -31.69 31.04
N THR A 57 -15.77 -30.72 30.16
CA THR A 57 -14.46 -30.13 29.85
C THR A 57 -13.68 -29.72 31.11
N ILE A 58 -12.35 -29.92 31.14
CA ILE A 58 -11.51 -29.67 32.30
C ILE A 58 -11.31 -28.16 32.51
N THR A 59 -11.41 -27.66 33.74
CA THR A 59 -11.23 -26.22 34.04
C THR A 59 -9.88 -25.93 34.68
N ILE A 60 -9.12 -24.99 34.10
CA ILE A 60 -7.85 -24.50 34.64
C ILE A 60 -8.07 -23.14 35.31
N THR A 61 -7.89 -23.06 36.63
CA THR A 61 -8.12 -21.83 37.43
C THR A 61 -6.84 -21.21 37.99
N LYS A 62 -5.69 -21.86 37.81
CA LYS A 62 -4.37 -21.43 38.29
C LYS A 62 -3.44 -21.10 37.14
N SER A 63 -2.45 -20.25 37.38
CA SER A 63 -1.45 -19.83 36.40
C SER A 63 -0.37 -20.91 36.28
N ILE A 64 -0.65 -22.03 35.62
CA ILE A 64 0.25 -23.19 35.56
C ILE A 64 0.83 -23.40 34.15
N THR A 65 1.89 -24.19 34.07
CA THR A 65 2.35 -24.80 32.82
C THR A 65 1.90 -26.26 32.78
N ILE A 66 1.34 -26.71 31.66
CA ILE A 66 1.13 -28.13 31.36
C ILE A 66 2.09 -28.51 30.25
N GLU A 67 3.00 -29.42 30.58
CA GLU A 67 4.00 -30.02 29.69
C GLU A 67 3.51 -31.41 29.30
N GLY A 68 3.15 -31.58 28.04
CA GLY A 68 2.59 -32.84 27.53
C GLY A 68 3.62 -33.93 27.32
N ASN A 69 4.88 -33.59 27.08
CA ASN A 69 5.94 -34.57 26.76
C ASN A 69 5.55 -35.55 25.63
N GLY A 70 4.74 -35.10 24.66
CA GLY A 70 4.25 -35.92 23.55
C GLY A 70 2.95 -36.68 23.82
N HIS A 71 2.46 -36.71 25.06
CA HIS A 71 1.19 -37.36 25.40
C HIS A 71 0.00 -36.67 24.74
N TYR A 72 -1.04 -37.46 24.48
CA TYR A 72 -2.27 -36.96 23.90
C TYR A 72 -3.39 -36.73 24.93
N ILE A 73 -4.27 -35.80 24.60
CA ILE A 73 -5.57 -35.59 25.23
C ILE A 73 -6.63 -35.78 24.14
N ASP A 74 -7.45 -36.82 24.27
CA ASP A 74 -8.43 -37.28 23.29
C ASP A 74 -9.87 -36.99 23.77
N GLY A 75 -10.61 -36.22 22.97
CA GLY A 75 -12.00 -35.85 23.23
C GLY A 75 -13.01 -36.96 22.93
N ASN A 76 -12.55 -38.10 22.42
CA ASN A 76 -13.30 -39.32 22.11
C ASN A 76 -14.56 -39.06 21.26
N ASN A 77 -14.46 -38.11 20.32
CA ASN A 77 -15.55 -37.63 19.48
C ASN A 77 -16.81 -37.19 20.26
N ALA A 78 -16.65 -36.78 21.52
CA ALA A 78 -17.76 -36.51 22.42
C ALA A 78 -17.58 -35.26 23.31
N ASN A 79 -16.37 -34.74 23.48
CA ASN A 79 -16.12 -33.57 24.33
C ASN A 79 -14.94 -32.70 23.87
N GLY A 80 -14.86 -31.46 24.39
CA GLY A 80 -13.67 -30.59 24.31
C GLY A 80 -12.67 -30.83 25.44
N PHE A 81 -11.53 -30.13 25.45
CA PHE A 81 -10.40 -30.35 26.36
C PHE A 81 -10.41 -29.42 27.57
N PHE A 82 -10.30 -28.09 27.37
CA PHE A 82 -10.02 -27.13 28.44
C PHE A 82 -10.89 -25.87 28.42
N THR A 83 -11.31 -25.43 29.61
CA THR A 83 -11.73 -24.04 29.88
C THR A 83 -10.69 -23.36 30.77
N ILE A 84 -10.00 -22.36 30.23
CA ILE A 84 -8.86 -21.70 30.88
C ILE A 84 -9.30 -20.37 31.49
N ASN A 85 -9.43 -20.38 32.82
CA ASN A 85 -9.89 -19.27 33.67
C ASN A 85 -8.76 -18.62 34.49
N ALA A 86 -7.52 -18.62 33.96
CA ALA A 86 -6.35 -18.01 34.58
C ALA A 86 -5.43 -17.33 33.57
N LYS A 87 -4.68 -16.31 34.02
CA LYS A 87 -3.66 -15.64 33.21
C LYS A 87 -2.36 -16.43 33.21
N ASN A 88 -1.53 -16.23 32.18
CA ASN A 88 -0.20 -16.84 32.09
C ASN A 88 -0.19 -18.38 32.16
N VAL A 89 -1.26 -19.03 31.70
CA VAL A 89 -1.28 -20.48 31.51
C VAL A 89 -0.44 -20.83 30.30
N THR A 90 0.40 -21.85 30.38
CA THR A 90 1.16 -22.37 29.25
C THR A 90 0.75 -23.82 28.99
N LEU A 91 0.38 -24.14 27.76
CA LEU A 91 0.18 -25.52 27.30
C LEU A 91 1.29 -25.78 26.26
N LYS A 92 2.07 -26.86 26.43
CA LYS A 92 3.13 -27.16 25.48
C LYS A 92 3.41 -28.65 25.28
N ASN A 93 3.80 -29.04 24.07
CA ASN A 93 4.15 -30.42 23.69
C ASN A 93 3.00 -31.42 23.91
N ILE A 94 1.77 -31.03 23.57
CA ILE A 94 0.56 -31.85 23.75
C ILE A 94 -0.09 -32.13 22.40
N ILE A 95 -0.56 -33.35 22.19
CA ILE A 95 -1.41 -33.73 21.06
C ILE A 95 -2.88 -33.69 21.50
N PHE A 96 -3.70 -32.85 20.88
CA PHE A 96 -5.14 -32.74 21.11
C PHE A 96 -5.89 -33.37 19.95
N LYS A 97 -6.69 -34.41 20.19
CA LYS A 97 -7.36 -35.11 19.09
C LYS A 97 -8.83 -35.43 19.34
N ASN A 98 -9.57 -35.60 18.24
CA ASN A 98 -10.93 -36.15 18.19
C ASN A 98 -11.93 -35.41 19.11
N ALA A 99 -11.86 -34.08 19.21
CA ALA A 99 -12.86 -33.33 19.97
C ALA A 99 -14.13 -33.13 19.15
N LYS A 100 -15.28 -33.36 19.78
CA LYS A 100 -16.59 -32.98 19.25
C LYS A 100 -17.42 -32.29 20.33
N THR A 101 -17.78 -31.04 20.12
CA THR A 101 -18.56 -30.27 21.10
C THR A 101 -19.32 -29.12 20.45
N ASP A 102 -20.44 -28.72 21.06
CA ASP A 102 -21.24 -27.58 20.61
C ASP A 102 -20.62 -26.21 20.95
N ASP A 103 -19.39 -26.17 21.49
CA ASP A 103 -18.61 -24.94 21.70
C ASP A 103 -17.23 -25.02 21.02
N SER A 104 -16.14 -24.87 21.77
CA SER A 104 -14.74 -24.84 21.30
C SER A 104 -14.00 -25.90 22.09
N SER A 105 -13.03 -26.59 21.47
CA SER A 105 -12.29 -27.63 22.20
C SER A 105 -11.41 -27.03 23.32
N ILE A 106 -10.92 -25.80 23.14
CA ILE A 106 -10.29 -24.99 24.19
C ILE A 106 -10.94 -23.61 24.23
N ILE A 107 -11.36 -23.17 25.42
CA ILE A 107 -11.88 -21.83 25.68
C ILE A 107 -10.86 -21.06 26.53
N TRP A 108 -10.22 -20.04 25.95
CA TRP A 108 -9.14 -19.27 26.57
C TRP A 108 -9.60 -17.89 27.02
N ASN A 109 -10.10 -17.78 28.26
CA ASN A 109 -10.77 -16.59 28.77
C ASN A 109 -9.84 -15.45 29.20
N PHE A 110 -8.58 -15.76 29.54
CA PHE A 110 -7.67 -14.81 30.20
C PHE A 110 -6.36 -14.58 29.43
N ALA A 111 -5.69 -13.48 29.80
CA ALA A 111 -4.57 -12.91 29.07
C ALA A 111 -3.23 -13.64 29.29
N ASN A 112 -2.30 -13.40 28.36
CA ASN A 112 -0.89 -13.84 28.38
C ASN A 112 -0.68 -15.36 28.39
N GLY A 113 -1.66 -16.12 27.93
CA GLY A 113 -1.54 -17.54 27.69
C GLY A 113 -0.59 -17.88 26.53
N LYS A 114 0.01 -19.06 26.60
CA LYS A 114 0.91 -19.59 25.59
C LYS A 114 0.51 -21.00 25.20
N LEU A 115 0.35 -21.25 23.91
CA LEU A 115 0.23 -22.58 23.33
C LEU A 115 1.46 -22.80 22.46
N ILE A 116 2.27 -23.80 22.77
CA ILE A 116 3.61 -23.97 22.16
C ILE A 116 3.81 -25.42 21.75
N ASN A 117 4.17 -25.68 20.49
CA ASN A 117 4.50 -27.03 20.05
C ASN A 117 3.38 -28.04 20.36
N CYS A 118 2.14 -27.68 20.05
CA CYS A 118 0.99 -28.57 20.22
C CYS A 118 0.35 -28.88 18.88
N THR A 119 -0.26 -30.07 18.78
CA THR A 119 -0.96 -30.52 17.59
C THR A 119 -2.45 -30.66 17.87
N PHE A 120 -3.31 -30.17 16.98
CA PHE A 120 -4.76 -30.32 17.03
C PHE A 120 -5.21 -31.12 15.81
N GLU A 121 -5.80 -32.28 16.03
CA GLU A 121 -6.19 -33.21 14.97
C GLU A 121 -7.66 -33.61 15.06
N ASN A 122 -8.35 -33.59 13.92
CA ASN A 122 -9.73 -34.08 13.81
C ASN A 122 -10.68 -33.40 14.83
N ILE A 123 -10.64 -32.08 14.88
CA ILE A 123 -11.44 -31.28 15.81
C ILE A 123 -12.72 -30.82 15.11
N ASN A 124 -13.89 -31.28 15.54
CA ASN A 124 -15.17 -30.93 14.95
C ASN A 124 -16.07 -30.20 15.95
N VAL A 125 -16.16 -28.89 15.86
CA VAL A 125 -16.75 -28.05 16.91
C VAL A 125 -17.69 -26.99 16.34
N SER A 126 -18.49 -26.31 17.16
CA SER A 126 -19.34 -25.22 16.65
C SER A 126 -18.52 -23.95 16.33
N ASN A 127 -17.56 -23.61 17.20
CA ASN A 127 -16.83 -22.35 17.13
C ASN A 127 -15.48 -22.49 16.41
N GLY A 128 -14.43 -22.84 17.14
CA GLY A 128 -13.14 -23.25 16.57
C GLY A 128 -12.38 -24.10 17.57
N ALA A 129 -11.38 -24.86 17.12
CA ALA A 129 -10.58 -25.70 18.00
C ALA A 129 -10.12 -24.92 19.23
N ILE A 130 -9.72 -23.65 19.06
CA ILE A 130 -9.44 -22.72 20.15
C ILE A 130 -10.25 -21.45 20.01
N ARG A 131 -10.93 -21.06 21.09
CA ARG A 131 -11.58 -19.74 21.23
C ARG A 131 -10.79 -18.84 22.17
N VAL A 132 -10.27 -17.73 21.66
CA VAL A 132 -9.41 -16.79 22.38
C VAL A 132 -10.15 -15.52 22.74
N LEU A 133 -10.35 -15.30 24.04
CA LEU A 133 -11.05 -14.12 24.61
C LEU A 133 -10.11 -13.26 25.48
N GLY A 134 -8.97 -13.80 25.90
CA GLY A 134 -7.91 -13.09 26.60
C GLY A 134 -6.97 -12.30 25.67
N ASN A 135 -6.43 -11.18 26.17
CA ASN A 135 -5.46 -10.37 25.42
C ASN A 135 -4.03 -10.92 25.50
N ASN A 136 -3.24 -10.68 24.44
CA ASN A 136 -1.81 -11.00 24.35
C ASN A 136 -1.50 -12.49 24.50
N ASN A 137 -2.39 -13.35 24.00
CA ASN A 137 -2.12 -14.77 23.89
C ASN A 137 -1.19 -15.02 22.70
N ILE A 138 -0.34 -16.04 22.82
CA ILE A 138 0.63 -16.45 21.80
C ILE A 138 0.37 -17.92 21.47
N ILE A 139 0.21 -18.23 20.20
CA ILE A 139 0.18 -19.59 19.66
C ILE A 139 1.43 -19.72 18.79
N SER A 140 2.34 -20.63 19.14
CA SER A 140 3.59 -20.81 18.40
C SER A 140 3.92 -22.26 18.15
N ASP A 141 4.51 -22.54 16.99
CA ASP A 141 5.08 -23.85 16.67
C ASP A 141 4.01 -24.95 16.69
N CYS A 142 2.74 -24.62 16.43
CA CYS A 142 1.61 -25.55 16.55
C CYS A 142 1.11 -26.04 15.19
N ALA A 143 0.51 -27.23 15.17
CA ALA A 143 -0.20 -27.77 14.01
C ALA A 143 -1.72 -27.83 14.26
N PHE A 144 -2.52 -27.44 13.28
CA PHE A 144 -3.97 -27.59 13.26
C PHE A 144 -4.37 -28.31 11.97
N ILE A 145 -4.77 -29.57 12.12
CA ILE A 145 -4.99 -30.50 11.01
C ILE A 145 -6.43 -31.00 11.08
N ASN A 146 -7.14 -30.86 9.96
CA ASN A 146 -8.52 -31.34 9.82
C ASN A 146 -9.44 -30.82 10.96
N CYS A 147 -9.31 -29.55 11.30
CA CYS A 147 -10.19 -28.88 12.26
C CYS A 147 -11.35 -28.23 11.49
N ALA A 148 -12.58 -28.63 11.80
CA ALA A 148 -13.80 -28.20 11.16
C ALA A 148 -14.74 -27.48 12.15
N SER A 149 -15.42 -26.44 11.68
CA SER A 149 -16.49 -25.83 12.47
C SER A 149 -17.74 -25.39 11.70
N LYS A 150 -18.82 -25.18 12.45
CA LYS A 150 -20.14 -24.80 11.90
C LYS A 150 -20.35 -23.29 11.81
N GLU A 151 -19.82 -22.50 12.75
CA GLU A 151 -20.17 -21.07 12.89
C GLU A 151 -19.00 -20.11 12.62
N TYR A 152 -17.81 -20.40 13.16
CA TYR A 152 -16.69 -19.45 13.14
C TYR A 152 -15.48 -20.01 12.38
N ALA A 153 -14.43 -20.48 13.05
CA ALA A 153 -13.20 -20.89 12.36
C ALA A 153 -12.94 -22.37 12.54
N GLY A 154 -12.36 -23.07 11.56
CA GLY A 154 -11.97 -24.47 11.77
C GLY A 154 -11.01 -24.61 12.96
N ALA A 155 -9.95 -23.77 13.00
CA ALA A 155 -8.91 -23.85 14.02
C ALA A 155 -9.03 -22.78 15.12
N ILE A 156 -8.88 -21.50 14.80
CA ILE A 156 -8.75 -20.43 15.81
C ILE A 156 -9.83 -19.37 15.62
N TYR A 157 -10.69 -19.23 16.63
CA TYR A 157 -11.61 -18.11 16.74
C TYR A 157 -11.11 -17.10 17.79
N ALA A 158 -10.92 -15.84 17.41
CA ALA A 158 -10.50 -14.78 18.31
C ALA A 158 -11.38 -13.54 18.15
N ASN A 159 -11.79 -12.91 19.25
CA ASN A 159 -12.68 -11.73 19.17
C ASN A 159 -12.16 -10.58 20.04
N ASN A 160 -11.90 -9.42 19.43
CA ASN A 160 -11.52 -8.18 20.12
C ASN A 160 -10.31 -8.34 21.05
N VAL A 161 -9.27 -9.05 20.58
CA VAL A 161 -8.04 -9.34 21.33
C VAL A 161 -6.78 -9.01 20.53
N ASN A 162 -5.65 -8.89 21.23
CA ASN A 162 -4.33 -9.00 20.60
C ASN A 162 -3.92 -10.48 20.57
N LEU A 163 -3.69 -11.03 19.39
CA LEU A 163 -3.28 -12.42 19.18
C LEU A 163 -2.03 -12.45 18.29
N THR A 164 -1.06 -13.27 18.67
CA THR A 164 0.08 -13.60 17.82
C THR A 164 0.08 -15.10 17.53
N VAL A 165 0.13 -15.45 16.26
CA VAL A 165 0.25 -16.80 15.74
C VAL A 165 1.56 -16.85 14.96
N MET A 166 2.49 -17.75 15.31
CA MET A 166 3.78 -17.81 14.65
C MET A 166 4.29 -19.23 14.46
N ASN A 167 4.98 -19.49 13.35
CA ASN A 167 5.57 -20.79 13.04
C ASN A 167 4.55 -21.94 13.09
N CYS A 168 3.29 -21.67 12.75
CA CYS A 168 2.23 -22.66 12.83
C CYS A 168 1.90 -23.23 11.45
N TYR A 169 1.45 -24.48 11.45
CA TYR A 169 0.95 -25.18 10.27
C TYR A 169 -0.57 -25.41 10.38
N PHE A 170 -1.31 -25.04 9.35
CA PHE A 170 -2.75 -25.20 9.25
C PHE A 170 -3.07 -26.01 7.99
N SER A 171 -3.69 -27.18 8.13
CA SER A 171 -3.97 -28.07 7.01
C SER A 171 -5.40 -28.58 7.03
N LYS A 172 -6.09 -28.50 5.90
CA LYS A 172 -7.44 -29.07 5.70
C LYS A 172 -8.47 -28.56 6.72
N ASN A 173 -8.25 -27.36 7.26
CA ASN A 173 -9.18 -26.75 8.20
C ASN A 173 -10.32 -26.12 7.42
N SER A 174 -11.53 -26.30 7.92
CA SER A 174 -12.73 -25.91 7.18
C SER A 174 -13.78 -25.23 8.05
N ASN A 175 -14.53 -24.33 7.42
CA ASN A 175 -15.73 -23.76 8.01
C ASN A 175 -16.83 -23.55 6.96
N ASN A 176 -18.09 -23.75 7.37
CA ASN A 176 -19.26 -23.61 6.49
C ASN A 176 -19.79 -22.17 6.37
N GLN A 177 -19.08 -21.17 6.88
CA GLN A 177 -19.44 -19.75 6.85
C GLN A 177 -18.21 -18.82 6.64
N ASN A 178 -17.33 -18.59 7.62
CA ASN A 178 -16.27 -17.58 7.59
C ASN A 178 -14.93 -18.04 8.17
N GLY A 179 -13.83 -18.00 7.42
CA GLY A 179 -12.49 -18.29 7.93
C GLY A 179 -12.25 -19.78 8.09
N GLY A 180 -11.63 -20.45 7.11
CA GLY A 180 -11.43 -21.90 7.22
C GLY A 180 -10.48 -22.28 8.34
N SER A 181 -9.41 -21.51 8.59
CA SER A 181 -8.50 -21.72 9.72
C SER A 181 -8.67 -20.70 10.85
N ILE A 182 -8.62 -19.41 10.55
CA ILE A 182 -8.60 -18.33 11.55
C ILE A 182 -9.73 -17.34 11.27
N TYR A 183 -10.57 -17.11 12.27
CA TYR A 183 -11.54 -16.01 12.27
C TYR A 183 -11.23 -15.04 13.41
N SER A 184 -10.83 -13.81 13.08
CA SER A 184 -10.35 -12.83 14.05
C SER A 184 -10.97 -11.42 13.93
N PRO A 185 -12.28 -11.26 14.15
CA PRO A 185 -12.93 -9.95 14.14
C PRO A 185 -12.44 -9.04 15.29
N TYR A 186 -12.25 -7.76 14.97
CA TYR A 186 -11.82 -6.68 15.86
C TYR A 186 -10.45 -6.90 16.54
N CYS A 187 -9.63 -7.83 16.02
CA CYS A 187 -8.37 -8.21 16.65
C CYS A 187 -7.18 -7.39 16.16
N ASN A 188 -6.13 -7.27 16.99
CA ASN A 188 -4.79 -7.00 16.46
C ASN A 188 -4.11 -8.35 16.25
N LEU A 189 -4.13 -8.83 15.01
CA LEU A 189 -3.63 -10.15 14.64
C LEU A 189 -2.23 -10.02 14.02
N ASN A 190 -1.26 -10.78 14.53
CA ASN A 190 0.01 -11.00 13.88
C ASN A 190 0.12 -12.48 13.49
N VAL A 191 0.28 -12.77 12.21
CA VAL A 191 0.56 -14.11 11.65
C VAL A 191 1.95 -14.08 11.05
N LEU A 192 2.87 -14.88 11.58
CA LEU A 192 4.29 -14.79 11.27
C LEU A 192 4.85 -16.18 10.93
N ASN A 193 5.48 -16.34 9.76
CA ASN A 193 6.10 -17.60 9.38
C ASN A 193 5.15 -18.82 9.44
N CYS A 194 3.88 -18.64 9.05
CA CYS A 194 2.91 -19.73 9.09
C CYS A 194 2.69 -20.32 7.70
N SER A 195 2.23 -21.58 7.65
CA SER A 195 1.80 -22.23 6.41
C SER A 195 0.32 -22.64 6.52
N PHE A 196 -0.45 -22.32 5.50
CA PHE A 196 -1.86 -22.69 5.34
C PHE A 196 -2.02 -23.50 4.07
N GLU A 197 -2.52 -24.73 4.20
CA GLU A 197 -2.66 -25.69 3.12
C GLU A 197 -4.08 -26.27 3.11
N ASP A 198 -4.69 -26.36 1.93
CA ASP A 198 -6.03 -26.93 1.73
C ASP A 198 -7.10 -26.36 2.70
N CYS A 199 -6.95 -25.10 3.11
CA CYS A 199 -7.89 -24.46 4.03
C CYS A 199 -9.10 -23.92 3.26
N TYR A 200 -10.31 -24.25 3.72
CA TYR A 200 -11.54 -24.01 2.98
C TYR A 200 -12.59 -23.26 3.79
N SER A 201 -13.31 -22.33 3.16
CA SER A 201 -14.48 -21.66 3.73
C SER A 201 -15.57 -21.46 2.68
N SER A 202 -16.80 -21.85 2.95
CA SER A 202 -17.86 -21.72 1.93
C SER A 202 -18.16 -20.26 1.53
N ALA A 203 -17.89 -19.26 2.39
CA ALA A 203 -18.20 -17.86 2.09
C ALA A 203 -16.98 -16.95 2.05
N GLN A 204 -16.16 -16.88 3.10
CA GLN A 204 -15.12 -15.83 3.23
C GLN A 204 -13.83 -16.39 3.79
N GLY A 205 -12.68 -16.10 3.16
CA GLY A 205 -11.34 -16.36 3.71
C GLY A 205 -11.07 -17.83 3.96
N GLY A 206 -10.56 -18.58 2.98
CA GLY A 206 -10.31 -20.02 3.14
C GLY A 206 -9.30 -20.30 4.26
N ALA A 207 -8.29 -19.46 4.42
CA ALA A 207 -7.37 -19.52 5.56
C ALA A 207 -7.78 -18.56 6.67
N ILE A 208 -7.89 -17.26 6.37
CA ILE A 208 -8.03 -16.20 7.37
C ILE A 208 -9.20 -15.28 7.00
N SER A 209 -10.12 -15.07 7.94
CA SER A 209 -11.15 -14.04 7.86
C SER A 209 -11.04 -13.05 9.03
N THR A 210 -11.05 -11.75 8.75
CA THR A 210 -10.87 -10.70 9.75
C THR A 210 -11.67 -9.43 9.42
N SER A 211 -11.87 -8.58 10.43
CA SER A 211 -12.54 -7.30 10.28
C SER A 211 -12.13 -6.32 11.39
N ASN A 212 -12.17 -5.03 11.10
CA ASN A 212 -12.02 -3.90 12.04
C ASN A 212 -10.75 -3.90 12.92
N GLY A 213 -9.76 -4.72 12.57
CA GLY A 213 -8.52 -4.97 13.29
C GLY A 213 -7.27 -4.43 12.60
N ASN A 214 -6.14 -4.37 13.31
CA ASN A 214 -4.84 -4.21 12.64
C ASN A 214 -4.24 -5.60 12.42
N VAL A 215 -3.98 -5.95 11.17
CA VAL A 215 -3.57 -7.30 10.78
C VAL A 215 -2.22 -7.23 10.09
N ASN A 216 -1.25 -7.99 10.60
CA ASN A 216 0.06 -8.16 9.99
C ASN A 216 0.25 -9.63 9.66
N ILE A 217 0.49 -9.95 8.39
CA ILE A 217 0.76 -11.31 7.91
C ILE A 217 2.11 -11.26 7.21
N LEU A 218 3.11 -11.95 7.76
CA LEU A 218 4.49 -11.85 7.30
C LEU A 218 5.07 -13.25 7.06
N ASN A 219 5.88 -13.36 6.00
CA ASN A 219 6.69 -14.55 5.72
C ASN A 219 5.87 -15.86 5.67
N SER A 220 4.62 -15.81 5.19
CA SER A 220 3.68 -16.93 5.30
C SER A 220 3.28 -17.48 3.94
N ASN A 221 2.94 -18.77 3.89
CA ASN A 221 2.56 -19.48 2.68
C ASN A 221 1.07 -19.86 2.72
N PHE A 222 0.39 -19.70 1.59
CA PHE A 222 -1.01 -20.06 1.39
C PHE A 222 -1.13 -20.89 0.11
N THR A 223 -1.45 -22.17 0.26
CA THR A 223 -1.44 -23.13 -0.84
C THR A 223 -2.78 -23.86 -0.89
N TYR A 224 -3.40 -23.92 -2.08
CA TYR A 224 -4.70 -24.58 -2.29
C TYR A 224 -5.83 -24.11 -1.35
N CYS A 225 -5.72 -22.89 -0.81
CA CYS A 225 -6.77 -22.31 0.01
C CYS A 225 -7.93 -21.83 -0.87
N SER A 226 -9.17 -22.05 -0.44
CA SER A 226 -10.34 -21.65 -1.24
C SER A 226 -11.50 -21.11 -0.43
N ALA A 227 -12.23 -20.14 -1.01
CA ALA A 227 -13.46 -19.61 -0.42
C ALA A 227 -14.41 -18.92 -1.41
N GLY A 228 -15.62 -18.57 -0.97
CA GLY A 228 -16.52 -17.73 -1.78
C GLY A 228 -15.89 -16.37 -2.18
N ARG A 229 -15.20 -15.70 -1.26
CA ARG A 229 -14.41 -14.47 -1.46
C ARG A 229 -13.11 -14.51 -0.69
N GLY A 230 -12.03 -14.03 -1.32
CA GLY A 230 -10.70 -14.03 -0.71
C GLY A 230 -10.24 -15.46 -0.41
N GLY A 231 -9.83 -16.22 -1.44
CA GLY A 231 -9.61 -17.67 -1.30
C GLY A 231 -8.69 -18.05 -0.15
N SER A 232 -7.69 -17.23 0.15
CA SER A 232 -6.89 -17.35 1.37
C SER A 232 -7.35 -16.37 2.44
N ILE A 233 -7.41 -15.07 2.12
CA ILE A 233 -7.57 -13.99 3.09
C ILE A 233 -8.76 -13.12 2.73
N TYR A 234 -9.65 -12.92 3.69
CA TYR A 234 -10.75 -11.98 3.61
C TYR A 234 -10.69 -10.95 4.74
N SER A 235 -10.72 -9.65 4.42
CA SER A 235 -10.71 -8.57 5.39
C SER A 235 -11.73 -7.48 5.08
N TYR A 236 -12.88 -7.48 5.78
CA TYR A 236 -13.98 -6.54 5.54
C TYR A 236 -14.76 -6.18 6.81
N PRO A 237 -14.95 -4.87 7.11
CA PRO A 237 -14.08 -3.79 6.68
C PRO A 237 -12.70 -3.94 7.35
N SER A 238 -11.64 -3.64 6.63
CA SER A 238 -10.26 -3.61 7.10
C SER A 238 -9.93 -2.25 7.67
N LYS A 239 -9.36 -2.22 8.87
CA LYS A 239 -8.81 -0.98 9.45
C LYS A 239 -7.37 -0.75 9.00
N LYS A 240 -6.55 -1.81 9.03
CA LYS A 240 -5.20 -1.84 8.48
C LYS A 240 -4.78 -3.29 8.26
N LEU A 241 -4.38 -3.60 7.04
CA LEU A 241 -3.78 -4.88 6.64
C LEU A 241 -2.38 -4.60 6.09
N ASN A 242 -1.42 -5.38 6.56
CA ASN A 242 -0.06 -5.43 6.04
C ASN A 242 0.30 -6.87 5.73
N ILE A 243 0.44 -7.20 4.46
CA ILE A 243 0.88 -8.52 3.99
C ILE A 243 2.25 -8.34 3.37
N ALA A 244 3.26 -9.08 3.84
CA ALA A 244 4.59 -8.98 3.26
C ALA A 244 5.38 -10.28 3.24
N ASN A 245 6.18 -10.49 2.20
CA ASN A 245 7.02 -11.68 2.02
C ASN A 245 6.19 -12.97 2.01
N CYS A 246 4.99 -12.94 1.43
CA CYS A 246 4.08 -14.08 1.45
C CYS A 246 3.95 -14.72 0.06
N ASN A 247 3.70 -16.03 0.03
CA ASN A 247 3.41 -16.77 -1.19
C ASN A 247 1.96 -17.26 -1.20
N PHE A 248 1.27 -17.05 -2.31
CA PHE A 248 -0.07 -17.53 -2.59
C PHE A 248 -0.01 -18.39 -3.84
N VAL A 249 -0.35 -19.67 -3.71
CA VAL A 249 -0.24 -20.65 -4.80
C VAL A 249 -1.55 -21.42 -4.90
N ASN A 250 -2.14 -21.47 -6.10
CA ASN A 250 -3.43 -22.14 -6.35
C ASN A 250 -4.52 -21.75 -5.35
N SER A 251 -4.49 -20.49 -4.89
CA SER A 251 -5.45 -19.98 -3.91
C SER A 251 -6.57 -19.25 -4.65
N ASN A 252 -7.78 -19.80 -4.57
CA ASN A 252 -8.86 -19.48 -5.50
C ASN A 252 -10.16 -19.07 -4.79
N SER A 253 -10.99 -18.27 -5.46
CA SER A 253 -12.31 -17.90 -4.95
C SER A 253 -13.43 -18.03 -5.97
N ALA A 254 -14.66 -18.24 -5.48
CA ALA A 254 -15.82 -18.37 -6.36
C ALA A 254 -16.30 -17.03 -6.95
N THR A 255 -15.94 -15.89 -6.34
CA THR A 255 -16.43 -14.57 -6.81
C THR A 255 -15.29 -13.55 -6.90
N ASP A 256 -14.86 -13.01 -5.76
CA ASP A 256 -13.94 -11.88 -5.72
C ASP A 256 -12.62 -12.22 -5.02
N GLY A 257 -11.51 -11.78 -5.61
CA GLY A 257 -10.17 -11.87 -5.04
C GLY A 257 -9.74 -13.30 -4.83
N GLY A 258 -9.20 -13.95 -5.87
CA GLY A 258 -8.93 -15.38 -5.82
C GLY A 258 -8.07 -15.78 -4.62
N SER A 259 -7.11 -14.95 -4.21
CA SER A 259 -6.38 -15.15 -2.95
C SER A 259 -6.78 -14.16 -1.86
N ILE A 260 -6.88 -12.88 -2.18
CA ILE A 260 -7.06 -11.81 -1.18
C ILE A 260 -8.25 -10.94 -1.57
N TYR A 261 -9.17 -10.78 -0.62
CA TYR A 261 -10.18 -9.75 -0.66
C TYR A 261 -9.99 -8.79 0.52
N VAL A 262 -9.83 -7.50 0.22
CA VAL A 262 -9.71 -6.47 1.25
C VAL A 262 -10.52 -5.23 0.92
N ASN A 263 -11.23 -4.71 1.92
CA ASN A 263 -11.93 -3.43 1.83
C ASN A 263 -11.52 -2.51 2.99
N GLY A 264 -10.77 -1.46 2.73
CA GLY A 264 -10.41 -0.44 3.72
C GLY A 264 -9.27 0.46 3.24
N ASP A 265 -9.16 1.67 3.77
CA ASP A 265 -8.16 2.64 3.29
C ASP A 265 -6.73 2.31 3.79
N ASN A 266 -5.71 2.64 3.00
CA ASN A 266 -4.28 2.53 3.36
C ASN A 266 -3.82 1.09 3.67
N GLN A 267 -4.20 0.11 2.83
CA GLN A 267 -3.67 -1.25 2.93
C GLN A 267 -2.31 -1.35 2.23
N THR A 268 -1.48 -2.29 2.67
CA THR A 268 -0.16 -2.54 2.08
C THR A 268 0.03 -4.03 1.83
N ILE A 269 0.39 -4.37 0.59
CA ILE A 269 0.79 -5.71 0.16
C ILE A 269 2.16 -5.56 -0.52
N SER A 270 3.20 -6.18 0.02
CA SER A 270 4.57 -5.92 -0.43
C SER A 270 5.42 -7.17 -0.54
N ASN A 271 6.22 -7.32 -1.59
CA ASN A 271 7.13 -8.46 -1.75
C ASN A 271 6.40 -9.81 -1.66
N CYS A 272 5.27 -9.95 -2.37
CA CYS A 272 4.46 -11.16 -2.36
C CYS A 272 4.41 -11.82 -3.74
N LYS A 273 4.26 -13.13 -3.75
CA LYS A 273 4.12 -13.93 -4.97
C LYS A 273 2.72 -14.54 -5.06
N PHE A 274 2.07 -14.37 -6.21
CA PHE A 274 0.77 -14.96 -6.54
C PHE A 274 0.93 -15.83 -7.77
N VAL A 275 0.68 -17.14 -7.64
CA VAL A 275 0.82 -18.12 -8.73
C VAL A 275 -0.48 -18.89 -8.88
N LYS A 276 -1.06 -18.87 -10.08
CA LYS A 276 -2.29 -19.60 -10.39
C LYS A 276 -3.43 -19.30 -9.41
N CYS A 277 -3.50 -18.06 -8.97
CA CYS A 277 -4.60 -17.55 -8.16
C CYS A 277 -5.72 -17.10 -9.09
N ASN A 278 -6.92 -17.64 -8.92
CA ASN A 278 -8.04 -17.40 -9.81
C ASN A 278 -9.35 -17.08 -9.09
N SER A 279 -10.22 -16.32 -9.76
CA SER A 279 -11.61 -16.12 -9.34
C SER A 279 -12.58 -16.15 -10.51
N GLU A 280 -13.84 -16.53 -10.29
CA GLU A 280 -14.81 -16.60 -11.40
C GLU A 280 -15.31 -15.22 -11.86
N GLU A 281 -15.33 -14.21 -10.98
CA GLU A 281 -15.88 -12.88 -11.32
C GLU A 281 -14.81 -11.77 -11.35
N ASN A 282 -14.17 -11.47 -10.22
CA ASN A 282 -13.33 -10.29 -10.11
C ASN A 282 -12.00 -10.58 -9.42
N ALA A 283 -10.91 -10.05 -9.98
CA ALA A 283 -9.56 -10.16 -9.45
C ALA A 283 -9.07 -11.60 -9.24
N GLY A 284 -8.32 -12.16 -10.19
CA GLY A 284 -7.78 -13.50 -10.04
C GLY A 284 -6.91 -13.67 -8.79
N ALA A 285 -6.17 -12.64 -8.36
CA ALA A 285 -5.41 -12.68 -7.11
C ALA A 285 -5.98 -11.75 -6.03
N ILE A 286 -6.04 -10.44 -6.30
CA ILE A 286 -6.29 -9.43 -5.26
C ILE A 286 -7.45 -8.52 -5.65
N PHE A 287 -8.54 -8.63 -4.91
CA PHE A 287 -9.57 -7.58 -4.89
C PHE A 287 -9.24 -6.60 -3.76
N ILE A 288 -9.04 -5.33 -4.12
CA ILE A 288 -8.74 -4.27 -3.16
C ILE A 288 -9.66 -3.06 -3.36
N SER A 289 -10.41 -2.71 -2.32
CA SER A 289 -11.22 -1.49 -2.25
C SER A 289 -10.84 -0.71 -0.98
N GLY A 290 -10.96 0.61 -1.02
CA GLY A 290 -10.44 1.53 -0.01
C GLY A 290 -9.29 2.39 -0.54
N ALA A 291 -9.33 3.69 -0.20
CA ALA A 291 -8.46 4.70 -0.78
C ALA A 291 -7.00 4.57 -0.31
N GLU A 292 -6.07 5.01 -1.17
CA GLU A 292 -4.64 5.13 -0.87
C GLU A 292 -3.96 3.78 -0.53
N SER A 293 -4.41 2.69 -1.15
CA SER A 293 -3.78 1.38 -0.99
C SER A 293 -2.55 1.20 -1.89
N LEU A 294 -1.59 0.41 -1.42
CA LEU A 294 -0.32 0.15 -2.09
C LEU A 294 -0.11 -1.35 -2.29
N ILE A 295 0.28 -1.72 -3.51
CA ILE A 295 0.84 -3.02 -3.83
C ILE A 295 2.24 -2.77 -4.41
N GLU A 296 3.28 -3.32 -3.79
CA GLU A 296 4.67 -3.10 -4.23
C GLU A 296 5.50 -4.38 -4.28
N LEU A 297 6.49 -4.44 -5.18
CA LEU A 297 7.45 -5.55 -5.24
C LEU A 297 6.78 -6.93 -5.42
N CYS A 298 5.57 -6.98 -6.00
CA CYS A 298 4.79 -8.22 -6.08
C CYS A 298 4.85 -8.83 -7.48
N SER A 299 4.83 -10.17 -7.56
CA SER A 299 4.73 -10.90 -8.82
C SER A 299 3.42 -11.67 -8.92
N PHE A 300 2.75 -11.58 -10.05
CA PHE A 300 1.52 -12.29 -10.40
C PHE A 300 1.80 -13.16 -11.63
N THR A 301 1.60 -14.47 -11.51
CA THR A 301 1.90 -15.42 -12.57
C THR A 301 0.73 -16.37 -12.79
N ASP A 302 0.27 -16.48 -14.04
CA ASP A 302 -0.83 -17.36 -14.44
C ASP A 302 -2.12 -17.13 -13.63
N CYS A 303 -2.36 -15.88 -13.22
CA CYS A 303 -3.59 -15.49 -12.51
C CYS A 303 -4.69 -15.13 -13.51
N SER A 304 -5.92 -15.57 -13.23
CA SER A 304 -7.05 -15.29 -14.12
C SER A 304 -8.37 -15.00 -13.40
N SER A 305 -9.21 -14.20 -14.04
CA SER A 305 -10.60 -13.97 -13.64
C SER A 305 -11.44 -13.46 -14.80
N LYS A 306 -12.74 -13.19 -14.57
CA LYS A 306 -13.54 -12.49 -15.56
C LYS A 306 -13.09 -11.04 -15.77
N ASP A 307 -12.94 -10.29 -14.67
CA ASP A 307 -12.40 -8.92 -14.70
C ASP A 307 -11.15 -8.78 -13.84
N GLY A 308 -10.11 -8.12 -14.38
CA GLY A 308 -8.87 -7.85 -13.65
C GLY A 308 -8.11 -9.14 -13.37
N GLY A 309 -7.52 -9.78 -14.38
CA GLY A 309 -7.05 -11.16 -14.26
C GLY A 309 -6.09 -11.42 -13.09
N SER A 310 -5.40 -10.40 -12.58
CA SER A 310 -4.69 -10.47 -11.30
C SER A 310 -5.26 -9.54 -10.24
N VAL A 311 -5.48 -8.27 -10.57
CA VAL A 311 -5.84 -7.24 -9.59
C VAL A 311 -7.09 -6.49 -10.03
N ARG A 312 -8.03 -6.34 -9.11
CA ARG A 312 -9.13 -5.38 -9.26
C ARG A 312 -9.08 -4.35 -8.14
N SER A 313 -9.10 -3.08 -8.54
CA SER A 313 -9.22 -1.97 -7.61
C SER A 313 -10.59 -1.31 -7.64
N GLY A 314 -11.24 -1.24 -6.47
CA GLY A 314 -12.46 -0.47 -6.26
C GLY A 314 -12.23 1.04 -6.10
N ASP A 315 -11.04 1.44 -5.61
CA ASP A 315 -10.69 2.81 -5.22
C ASP A 315 -9.29 3.19 -5.72
N ASN A 316 -8.64 4.19 -5.11
CA ASN A 316 -7.30 4.62 -5.53
C ASN A 316 -6.25 3.55 -5.18
N LEU A 317 -5.48 3.11 -6.18
CA LEU A 317 -4.42 2.12 -6.04
C LEU A 317 -3.10 2.62 -6.62
N ILE A 318 -2.02 2.36 -5.89
CA ILE A 318 -0.64 2.51 -6.36
C ILE A 318 -0.02 1.12 -6.52
N LEU A 319 0.56 0.89 -7.69
CA LEU A 319 1.39 -0.27 -8.03
C LEU A 319 2.82 0.19 -8.27
N TYR A 320 3.78 -0.48 -7.64
CA TYR A 320 5.20 -0.13 -7.74
C TYR A 320 6.07 -1.39 -7.84
N GLN A 321 6.93 -1.50 -8.85
CA GLN A 321 7.84 -2.66 -8.97
C GLN A 321 7.10 -4.00 -8.97
N CYS A 322 5.95 -4.05 -9.66
CA CYS A 322 5.15 -5.26 -9.77
C CYS A 322 5.31 -5.92 -11.14
N GLN A 323 5.30 -7.26 -11.16
CA GLN A 323 5.38 -8.05 -12.37
C GLN A 323 4.08 -8.83 -12.58
N PHE A 324 3.54 -8.77 -13.80
CA PHE A 324 2.36 -9.51 -14.23
C PHE A 324 2.75 -10.38 -15.43
N VAL A 325 2.64 -11.70 -15.28
CA VAL A 325 3.06 -12.68 -16.29
C VAL A 325 1.90 -13.63 -16.57
N ASN A 326 1.48 -13.70 -17.83
CA ASN A 326 0.35 -14.52 -18.28
C ASN A 326 -0.92 -14.26 -17.45
N SER A 327 -1.14 -12.99 -17.07
CA SER A 327 -2.33 -12.57 -16.33
C SER A 327 -3.48 -12.35 -17.31
N ASN A 328 -4.58 -13.10 -17.15
CA ASN A 328 -5.63 -13.18 -18.16
C ASN A 328 -7.02 -12.84 -17.61
N ALA A 329 -7.78 -12.02 -18.35
CA ALA A 329 -9.18 -11.73 -18.06
C ALA A 329 -10.09 -12.21 -19.19
N THR A 330 -11.27 -12.76 -18.87
CA THR A 330 -12.23 -13.12 -19.93
C THR A 330 -13.01 -11.92 -20.47
N GLU A 331 -13.06 -10.78 -19.77
CA GLU A 331 -13.75 -9.55 -20.27
C GLU A 331 -12.88 -8.29 -20.20
N TYR A 332 -12.49 -7.81 -19.02
CA TYR A 332 -11.84 -6.50 -18.88
C TYR A 332 -10.53 -6.54 -18.08
N GLY A 333 -9.47 -5.93 -18.60
CA GLY A 333 -8.23 -5.70 -17.87
C GLY A 333 -7.48 -6.99 -17.57
N GLY A 334 -6.75 -7.54 -18.55
CA GLY A 334 -6.13 -8.86 -18.42
C GLY A 334 -5.25 -9.02 -17.19
N SER A 335 -4.55 -7.96 -16.78
CA SER A 335 -3.87 -7.92 -15.47
C SER A 335 -4.65 -7.13 -14.44
N ILE A 336 -5.08 -5.92 -14.81
CA ILE A 336 -5.63 -4.94 -13.87
C ILE A 336 -6.94 -4.36 -14.38
N TYR A 337 -7.93 -4.38 -13.50
CA TYR A 337 -9.14 -3.58 -13.64
C TYR A 337 -9.18 -2.52 -12.54
N ALA A 338 -9.34 -1.23 -12.88
CA ALA A 338 -9.43 -0.14 -11.90
C ALA A 338 -10.68 0.73 -12.08
N ASN A 339 -11.41 0.96 -10.96
CA ASN A 339 -12.61 1.82 -10.91
C ASN A 339 -12.33 3.28 -10.49
N SER A 340 -11.12 3.60 -10.04
CA SER A 340 -10.69 4.95 -9.63
C SER A 340 -9.21 5.15 -9.95
N ASN A 341 -8.56 6.19 -9.41
CA ASN A 341 -7.18 6.55 -9.75
C ASN A 341 -6.23 5.36 -9.64
N LEU A 342 -5.49 5.10 -10.72
CA LEU A 342 -4.49 4.07 -10.78
C LEU A 342 -3.14 4.71 -11.10
N THR A 343 -2.15 4.43 -10.28
CA THR A 343 -0.77 4.83 -10.51
C THR A 343 0.08 3.57 -10.63
N VAL A 344 0.73 3.40 -11.78
CA VAL A 344 1.58 2.26 -12.12
C VAL A 344 2.98 2.80 -12.35
N ILE A 345 3.95 2.30 -11.59
CA ILE A 345 5.31 2.80 -11.61
C ILE A 345 6.25 1.60 -11.64
N ASP A 346 7.16 1.57 -12.62
CA ASP A 346 8.20 0.54 -12.67
C ASP A 346 7.60 -0.88 -12.66
N CYS A 347 6.52 -1.09 -13.41
CA CYS A 347 5.85 -2.37 -13.47
C CYS A 347 6.05 -3.03 -14.83
N THR A 348 6.11 -4.36 -14.84
CA THR A 348 6.22 -5.15 -16.08
C THR A 348 4.95 -5.96 -16.30
N PHE A 349 4.39 -5.89 -17.50
CA PHE A 349 3.28 -6.71 -17.98
C PHE A 349 3.80 -7.57 -19.13
N THR A 350 3.68 -8.89 -19.02
CA THR A 350 4.17 -9.84 -20.01
C THR A 350 3.08 -10.85 -20.34
N ASN A 351 2.75 -10.96 -21.63
CA ASN A 351 1.75 -11.91 -22.14
C ASN A 351 0.38 -11.76 -21.48
N SER A 352 0.01 -10.56 -21.04
CA SER A 352 -1.30 -10.31 -20.43
C SER A 352 -2.38 -10.21 -21.50
N GLN A 353 -3.52 -10.88 -21.29
CA GLN A 353 -4.58 -10.99 -22.30
C GLN A 353 -5.98 -10.66 -21.75
N SER A 354 -6.80 -10.07 -22.61
CA SER A 354 -8.23 -9.88 -22.38
C SER A 354 -9.00 -10.04 -23.69
N THR A 355 -10.18 -10.67 -23.63
CA THR A 355 -11.00 -10.86 -24.85
C THR A 355 -11.79 -9.62 -25.26
N SER A 356 -12.07 -8.69 -24.34
CA SER A 356 -12.84 -7.47 -24.65
C SER A 356 -11.97 -6.22 -24.65
N TYR A 357 -11.63 -5.63 -23.50
CA TYR A 357 -10.90 -4.35 -23.45
C TYR A 357 -9.73 -4.36 -22.46
N GLY A 358 -8.61 -3.76 -22.87
CA GLY A 358 -7.41 -3.61 -22.04
C GLY A 358 -6.75 -4.95 -21.76
N SER A 359 -5.91 -5.46 -22.67
CA SER A 359 -5.23 -6.75 -22.45
C SER A 359 -4.36 -6.75 -21.19
N SER A 360 -3.85 -5.59 -20.77
CA SER A 360 -3.15 -5.42 -19.49
C SER A 360 -4.00 -4.62 -18.51
N ILE A 361 -4.43 -3.43 -18.90
CA ILE A 361 -5.10 -2.48 -17.99
C ILE A 361 -6.42 -1.99 -18.57
N PHE A 362 -7.48 -2.11 -17.78
CA PHE A 362 -8.76 -1.46 -18.04
C PHE A 362 -9.07 -0.43 -16.94
N MET A 363 -9.41 0.80 -17.36
CA MET A 363 -9.77 1.86 -16.43
C MET A 363 -10.81 2.84 -17.01
N ASN A 364 -12.00 2.90 -16.40
CA ASN A 364 -13.10 3.69 -16.96
C ASN A 364 -13.35 5.06 -16.29
N LYS A 365 -12.63 5.42 -15.23
CA LYS A 365 -12.91 6.61 -14.39
C LYS A 365 -11.63 7.30 -13.93
N ASN A 366 -11.70 8.58 -13.60
CA ASN A 366 -10.66 9.37 -12.91
C ASN A 366 -9.33 9.54 -13.67
N ASN A 367 -8.17 9.18 -13.08
CA ASN A 367 -6.85 9.41 -13.67
C ASN A 367 -5.97 8.13 -13.67
N LEU A 368 -5.43 7.79 -14.83
CA LEU A 368 -4.40 6.76 -15.01
C LEU A 368 -3.02 7.44 -15.12
N THR A 369 -2.05 6.98 -14.35
CA THR A 369 -0.65 7.41 -14.45
C THR A 369 0.23 6.18 -14.58
N ILE A 370 1.02 6.13 -15.65
CA ILE A 370 1.95 5.04 -15.96
C ILE A 370 3.32 5.66 -16.16
N LEU A 371 4.28 5.21 -15.36
CA LEU A 371 5.63 5.73 -15.36
C LEU A 371 6.60 4.53 -15.40
N TYR A 372 7.63 4.57 -16.25
CA TYR A 372 8.73 3.58 -16.22
C TYR A 372 8.28 2.12 -16.35
N SER A 373 7.15 1.89 -17.03
CA SER A 373 6.53 0.56 -17.06
C SER A 373 6.66 -0.08 -18.43
N ASP A 374 6.82 -1.40 -18.42
CA ASP A 374 7.02 -2.20 -19.62
C ASP A 374 5.78 -3.04 -19.92
N PHE A 375 5.31 -2.98 -21.15
CA PHE A 375 4.24 -3.82 -21.68
C PHE A 375 4.82 -4.64 -22.83
N ASN A 376 4.91 -5.95 -22.61
CA ASN A 376 5.57 -6.89 -23.51
C ASN A 376 4.58 -7.98 -23.94
N ASN A 377 4.34 -8.09 -25.25
CA ASN A 377 3.47 -9.11 -25.83
C ASN A 377 2.06 -9.10 -25.22
N CYS A 378 1.46 -7.92 -25.05
CA CYS A 378 0.10 -7.79 -24.53
C CYS A 378 -0.90 -7.40 -25.65
N PRO A 379 -1.10 -8.19 -26.72
CA PRO A 379 -1.94 -7.79 -27.85
C PRO A 379 -3.43 -7.78 -27.49
N SER A 380 -4.18 -6.84 -28.09
CA SER A 380 -5.65 -6.85 -28.14
C SER A 380 -6.16 -5.85 -29.18
N ASP A 381 -7.26 -6.22 -29.86
CA ASP A 381 -8.01 -5.33 -30.75
C ASP A 381 -8.59 -4.10 -30.07
N MET A 382 -8.67 -4.08 -28.74
CA MET A 382 -9.11 -2.93 -27.94
C MET A 382 -7.97 -2.38 -27.06
N GLY A 383 -6.75 -2.79 -27.38
CA GLY A 383 -5.50 -2.27 -26.89
C GLY A 383 -5.00 -2.85 -25.57
N SER A 384 -3.69 -2.70 -25.34
CA SER A 384 -3.04 -3.12 -24.09
C SER A 384 -3.53 -2.34 -22.88
N ILE A 385 -3.83 -1.07 -23.12
CA ILE A 385 -4.47 -0.19 -22.16
C ILE A 385 -5.75 0.33 -22.81
N TYR A 386 -6.85 0.18 -22.07
CA TYR A 386 -8.11 0.85 -22.36
C TYR A 386 -8.42 1.84 -21.23
N ALA A 387 -8.51 3.13 -21.57
CA ALA A 387 -8.82 4.16 -20.59
C ALA A 387 -9.87 5.19 -21.07
N LYS A 388 -10.81 5.54 -20.17
CA LYS A 388 -11.72 6.70 -20.30
C LYS A 388 -11.42 7.80 -19.26
N SER A 389 -10.18 7.84 -18.79
CA SER A 389 -9.67 8.69 -17.70
C SER A 389 -8.70 9.75 -18.22
N ASN A 390 -8.32 10.74 -17.40
CA ASN A 390 -7.12 11.52 -17.76
C ASN A 390 -5.91 10.60 -17.69
N LEU A 391 -5.00 10.73 -18.64
CA LEU A 391 -3.87 9.83 -18.78
C LEU A 391 -2.55 10.59 -18.77
N LEU A 392 -1.60 10.03 -18.03
CA LEU A 392 -0.18 10.37 -18.12
C LEU A 392 0.61 9.08 -18.35
N ILE A 393 1.28 8.97 -19.49
CA ILE A 393 2.30 7.97 -19.77
C ILE A 393 3.63 8.70 -19.91
N ASN A 394 4.64 8.26 -19.16
CA ASN A 394 5.98 8.83 -19.25
C ASN A 394 7.03 7.72 -19.08
N ASN A 395 8.11 7.77 -19.87
CA ASN A 395 9.23 6.83 -19.76
C ASN A 395 8.81 5.36 -19.82
N SER A 396 7.79 5.01 -20.61
CA SER A 396 7.24 3.64 -20.62
C SER A 396 7.43 2.97 -21.99
N HIS A 397 7.58 1.65 -21.98
CA HIS A 397 7.87 0.86 -23.18
C HIS A 397 6.71 -0.07 -23.52
N PHE A 398 6.32 -0.08 -24.79
CA PHE A 398 5.24 -0.90 -25.34
C PHE A 398 5.77 -1.70 -26.52
N LYS A 399 5.98 -2.98 -26.32
CA LYS A 399 6.51 -3.90 -27.33
C LYS A 399 5.49 -5.00 -27.62
N ASN A 400 5.15 -5.20 -28.90
CA ASN A 400 4.18 -6.22 -29.33
C ASN A 400 2.87 -6.20 -28.52
N SER A 401 2.44 -5.02 -28.08
CA SER A 401 1.36 -4.84 -27.10
C SER A 401 0.05 -4.38 -27.75
N GLY A 402 -0.10 -4.65 -29.04
CA GLY A 402 -1.20 -4.13 -29.86
C GLY A 402 -1.27 -2.61 -29.81
N LYS A 403 -2.47 -2.07 -30.06
CA LYS A 403 -2.70 -0.63 -29.97
C LYS A 403 -2.83 -0.13 -28.53
N LEU A 404 -2.62 1.15 -28.30
CA LEU A 404 -3.19 1.82 -27.13
C LEU A 404 -4.49 2.49 -27.56
N TYR A 405 -5.58 2.23 -26.83
CA TYR A 405 -6.90 2.74 -27.19
C TYR A 405 -7.46 3.64 -26.09
N PHE A 406 -7.67 4.90 -26.45
CA PHE A 406 -8.18 5.92 -25.53
C PHE A 406 -9.44 6.55 -26.09
N SER A 407 -10.50 6.58 -25.28
CA SER A 407 -11.79 7.16 -25.69
C SER A 407 -12.32 8.14 -24.65
N ASP A 408 -12.78 9.31 -25.10
CA ASP A 408 -13.45 10.33 -24.29
C ASP A 408 -12.58 10.90 -23.15
N CYS A 409 -11.25 10.89 -23.31
CA CYS A 409 -10.32 11.42 -22.32
C CYS A 409 -10.29 12.96 -22.35
N LYS A 410 -10.33 13.62 -21.19
CA LYS A 410 -10.20 15.09 -21.14
C LYS A 410 -8.75 15.54 -21.41
N ASN A 411 -7.77 14.91 -20.76
CA ASN A 411 -6.36 15.21 -20.96
C ASN A 411 -5.56 13.92 -21.11
N LEU A 412 -4.71 13.88 -22.13
CA LEU A 412 -3.77 12.80 -22.38
C LEU A 412 -2.38 13.38 -22.58
N THR A 413 -1.39 12.79 -21.93
CA THR A 413 0.02 13.13 -22.10
C THR A 413 0.83 11.85 -22.25
N ILE A 414 1.52 11.69 -23.36
CA ILE A 414 2.50 10.63 -23.61
C ILE A 414 3.83 11.33 -23.88
N THR A 415 4.85 11.01 -23.07
CA THR A 415 6.16 11.64 -23.21
C THR A 415 7.29 10.65 -22.97
N HIS A 416 8.44 10.80 -23.65
CA HIS A 416 9.62 9.97 -23.40
C HIS A 416 9.32 8.46 -23.46
N SER A 417 8.35 8.05 -24.28
CA SER A 417 7.86 6.66 -24.29
C SER A 417 8.18 5.99 -25.62
N THR A 418 8.36 4.67 -25.58
CA THR A 418 8.76 3.89 -26.77
C THR A 418 7.69 2.87 -27.14
N PHE A 419 7.28 2.85 -28.40
CA PHE A 419 6.32 1.90 -28.97
C PHE A 419 7.01 1.17 -30.12
N THR A 420 7.13 -0.16 -30.01
CA THR A 420 7.82 -1.02 -30.99
C THR A 420 6.97 -2.21 -31.40
N ASN A 421 6.93 -2.47 -32.70
CA ASN A 421 6.23 -3.63 -33.29
C ASN A 421 4.76 -3.75 -32.83
N ASN A 422 4.09 -2.62 -32.65
CA ASN A 422 2.68 -2.60 -32.26
C ASN A 422 1.79 -2.66 -33.50
N ASP A 423 0.69 -3.43 -33.41
CA ASP A 423 -0.28 -3.57 -34.49
C ASP A 423 -1.13 -2.30 -34.70
N ASN A 424 -1.87 -2.26 -35.81
CA ASN A 424 -2.52 -1.08 -36.37
C ASN A 424 -3.69 -0.50 -35.51
N PRO A 425 -3.64 0.78 -35.05
CA PRO A 425 -2.48 1.67 -34.96
C PRO A 425 -1.72 1.53 -33.62
N ALA A 426 -0.46 1.96 -33.52
CA ALA A 426 0.22 1.97 -32.22
C ALA A 426 -0.53 2.84 -31.17
N ILE A 427 -1.04 4.00 -31.58
CA ILE A 427 -1.85 4.89 -30.72
C ILE A 427 -3.16 5.25 -31.43
N ASN A 428 -4.29 5.02 -30.75
CA ASN A 428 -5.62 5.45 -31.19
C ASN A 428 -6.27 6.37 -30.16
N LEU A 429 -6.48 7.64 -30.52
CA LEU A 429 -7.12 8.66 -29.70
C LEU A 429 -8.50 9.00 -30.25
N LYS A 430 -9.57 8.65 -29.52
CA LYS A 430 -10.96 8.95 -29.89
C LYS A 430 -11.62 9.90 -28.91
N GLY A 431 -12.14 11.03 -29.38
CA GLY A 431 -12.88 12.00 -28.55
C GLY A 431 -12.04 12.66 -27.45
N VAL A 432 -10.72 12.76 -27.64
CA VAL A 432 -9.81 13.35 -26.64
C VAL A 432 -9.89 14.88 -26.70
N THR A 433 -10.07 15.55 -25.57
CA THR A 433 -10.15 17.03 -25.58
C THR A 433 -8.78 17.67 -25.77
N ASN A 434 -7.81 17.32 -24.91
CA ASN A 434 -6.44 17.80 -24.98
C ASN A 434 -5.49 16.60 -25.03
N ALA A 435 -4.66 16.52 -26.06
CA ALA A 435 -3.62 15.50 -26.17
C ALA A 435 -2.24 16.13 -26.40
N THR A 436 -1.24 15.60 -25.71
CA THR A 436 0.17 15.92 -25.94
C THR A 436 0.92 14.61 -26.11
N ILE A 437 1.53 14.42 -27.28
CA ILE A 437 2.44 13.32 -27.56
C ILE A 437 3.77 13.99 -27.89
N SER A 438 4.76 13.87 -27.00
CA SER A 438 6.06 14.47 -27.27
C SER A 438 7.25 13.63 -26.87
N ASP A 439 8.41 13.93 -27.42
CA ASP A 439 9.68 13.35 -26.99
C ASP A 439 9.68 11.81 -27.01
N SER A 440 8.91 11.17 -27.91
CA SER A 440 8.64 9.73 -27.89
C SER A 440 9.07 9.03 -29.19
N ASN A 441 9.39 7.74 -29.09
CA ASN A 441 9.69 6.87 -30.24
C ASN A 441 8.48 5.99 -30.53
N ILE A 442 7.81 6.19 -31.66
CA ILE A 442 6.53 5.55 -31.96
C ILE A 442 6.63 4.84 -33.30
N SER A 443 6.72 3.52 -33.26
CA SER A 443 6.75 2.69 -34.47
C SER A 443 5.61 1.68 -34.46
N SER A 444 5.05 1.44 -35.64
CA SER A 444 4.04 0.41 -35.85
C SER A 444 4.28 -0.31 -37.18
N ASN A 445 3.70 -1.50 -37.31
CA ASN A 445 3.75 -2.25 -38.56
C ASN A 445 2.77 -1.73 -39.63
N ALA A 446 1.97 -0.70 -39.33
CA ALA A 446 0.96 -0.12 -40.22
C ALA A 446 0.73 1.38 -39.92
N ARG A 447 -0.51 1.83 -39.62
CA ARG A 447 -0.75 3.20 -39.16
C ARG A 447 -0.14 3.41 -37.77
N THR A 448 0.41 4.57 -37.49
CA THR A 448 1.13 4.76 -36.22
C THR A 448 0.28 5.53 -35.22
N ILE A 449 -0.30 6.65 -35.64
CA ILE A 449 -1.17 7.48 -34.79
C ILE A 449 -2.49 7.74 -35.52
N ILE A 450 -3.61 7.44 -34.86
CA ILE A 450 -4.96 7.81 -35.32
C ILE A 450 -5.60 8.75 -34.30
N LEU A 451 -6.18 9.84 -34.80
CA LEU A 451 -6.85 10.87 -34.02
C LEU A 451 -8.29 11.04 -34.54
N GLU A 452 -9.29 10.69 -33.75
CA GLU A 452 -10.72 10.79 -34.11
C GLU A 452 -11.44 11.81 -33.24
N GLY A 453 -11.91 12.92 -33.82
CA GLY A 453 -12.79 13.90 -33.17
C GLY A 453 -12.17 14.65 -31.99
N SER A 454 -10.84 14.74 -31.93
CA SER A 454 -10.10 15.27 -30.78
C SER A 454 -9.83 16.78 -30.92
N LYS A 455 -10.02 17.60 -29.87
CA LYS A 455 -10.14 19.07 -30.02
C LYS A 455 -8.81 19.81 -30.17
N LEU A 456 -7.85 19.55 -29.28
CA LEU A 456 -6.55 20.25 -29.22
C LEU A 456 -5.45 19.21 -29.04
N ILE A 457 -4.65 19.00 -30.08
CA ILE A 457 -3.64 17.95 -30.10
C ILE A 457 -2.29 18.57 -30.45
N ASN A 458 -1.27 18.28 -29.65
CA ASN A 458 0.12 18.64 -29.94
C ASN A 458 0.95 17.35 -30.08
N ILE A 459 1.52 17.14 -31.26
CA ILE A 459 2.47 16.07 -31.56
C ILE A 459 3.80 16.72 -31.87
N SER A 460 4.77 16.65 -30.95
CA SER A 460 6.05 17.32 -31.15
C SER A 460 7.28 16.58 -30.65
N ASN A 461 8.43 16.76 -31.29
CA ASN A 461 9.70 16.17 -30.87
C ASN A 461 9.70 14.62 -30.84
N ASN A 462 8.89 13.97 -31.67
CA ASN A 462 8.80 12.51 -31.74
C ASN A 462 9.57 11.94 -32.92
N ASN A 463 9.99 10.68 -32.80
CA ASN A 463 10.34 9.84 -33.95
C ASN A 463 9.16 8.92 -34.25
N ILE A 464 8.53 9.06 -35.41
CA ILE A 464 7.30 8.36 -35.79
C ILE A 464 7.56 7.57 -37.06
N SER A 465 7.41 6.25 -37.01
CA SER A 465 7.58 5.40 -38.19
C SER A 465 6.40 4.46 -38.41
N GLY A 466 6.10 4.18 -39.69
CA GLY A 466 5.04 3.26 -40.12
C GLY A 466 5.34 2.62 -41.46
N ASN A 467 5.03 1.33 -41.59
CA ASN A 467 5.42 0.52 -42.76
C ASN A 467 4.28 0.30 -43.77
N ASP A 468 3.03 0.62 -43.43
CA ASP A 468 1.85 0.41 -44.27
C ASP A 468 0.76 1.44 -43.94
N LYS A 469 0.27 2.20 -44.94
CA LYS A 469 -0.72 3.30 -44.83
C LYS A 469 -0.20 4.60 -44.20
N CYS A 470 -1.12 5.51 -43.85
CA CYS A 470 -0.80 6.81 -43.28
C CYS A 470 -0.13 6.69 -41.90
N VAL A 471 1.03 7.34 -41.74
CA VAL A 471 1.77 7.34 -40.46
C VAL A 471 1.00 8.11 -39.40
N VAL A 472 0.42 9.26 -39.77
CA VAL A 472 -0.47 10.06 -38.90
C VAL A 472 -1.81 10.33 -39.60
N ASP A 473 -2.91 9.84 -39.01
CA ASP A 473 -4.28 10.03 -39.49
C ASP A 473 -5.07 10.97 -38.55
N ILE A 474 -5.43 12.15 -39.05
CA ILE A 474 -6.18 13.18 -38.33
C ILE A 474 -7.59 13.25 -38.88
N ASN A 475 -8.56 12.85 -38.08
CA ASN A 475 -9.98 12.83 -38.42
C ASN A 475 -10.76 13.82 -37.54
N GLY A 476 -10.82 15.08 -37.98
CA GLY A 476 -11.46 16.20 -37.29
C GLY A 476 -10.64 16.82 -36.14
N GLY A 477 -10.98 18.08 -35.80
CA GLY A 477 -10.37 18.82 -34.67
C GLY A 477 -9.11 19.62 -34.99
N ASN A 478 -8.47 20.22 -33.98
CA ASN A 478 -7.26 21.05 -34.18
C ASN A 478 -6.01 20.28 -33.74
N CYS A 479 -5.02 20.17 -34.63
CA CYS A 479 -3.78 19.47 -34.38
C CYS A 479 -2.56 20.29 -34.83
N THR A 480 -1.55 20.35 -33.98
CA THR A 480 -0.21 20.85 -34.34
C THR A 480 0.75 19.66 -34.36
N ILE A 481 1.46 19.48 -35.47
CA ILE A 481 2.48 18.47 -35.69
C ILE A 481 3.79 19.21 -35.97
N SER A 482 4.70 19.24 -35.01
CA SER A 482 5.94 19.99 -35.17
C SER A 482 7.21 19.38 -34.62
N ASN A 483 8.35 19.62 -35.26
CA ASN A 483 9.65 19.12 -34.80
C ASN A 483 9.72 17.58 -34.67
N ASN A 484 8.97 16.84 -35.49
CA ASN A 484 9.03 15.37 -35.50
C ASN A 484 9.92 14.87 -36.63
N THR A 485 10.55 13.72 -36.42
CA THR A 485 11.10 12.88 -37.49
C THR A 485 10.01 11.88 -37.89
N ILE A 486 9.57 11.90 -39.16
CA ILE A 486 8.50 11.04 -39.67
C ILE A 486 9.06 10.15 -40.77
N ASP A 487 9.09 8.84 -40.51
CA ASP A 487 9.57 7.83 -41.44
C ASP A 487 8.36 7.06 -42.04
N ALA A 488 8.11 7.30 -43.33
CA ALA A 488 7.11 6.63 -44.15
C ALA A 488 7.77 5.74 -45.22
N THR A 489 8.77 4.94 -44.85
CA THR A 489 9.58 4.15 -45.80
C THR A 489 8.92 2.86 -46.33
N GLY A 490 7.70 2.52 -45.88
CA GLY A 490 6.91 1.44 -46.48
C GLY A 490 6.48 1.73 -47.92
N ILE A 491 6.40 0.71 -48.79
CA ILE A 491 6.04 0.89 -50.22
C ILE A 491 4.64 1.52 -50.38
N ASP A 492 3.71 1.22 -49.47
CA ASP A 492 2.33 1.74 -49.44
C ASP A 492 2.10 2.79 -48.33
N ALA A 493 3.17 3.25 -47.67
CA ALA A 493 3.06 4.23 -46.59
C ALA A 493 2.76 5.63 -47.15
N THR A 494 1.76 6.29 -46.58
CA THR A 494 1.46 7.71 -46.86
C THR A 494 1.82 8.56 -45.65
N GLY A 495 2.06 9.84 -45.84
CA GLY A 495 2.65 10.70 -44.81
C GLY A 495 1.67 11.08 -43.71
N ILE A 496 0.96 12.18 -43.95
CA ILE A 496 -0.01 12.75 -43.02
C ILE A 496 -1.35 12.89 -43.75
N GLN A 497 -2.44 12.45 -43.12
CA GLN A 497 -3.80 12.66 -43.63
C GLN A 497 -4.60 13.53 -42.66
N ALA A 498 -5.26 14.57 -43.18
CA ALA A 498 -6.19 15.41 -42.44
C ALA A 498 -7.56 15.43 -43.15
N LYS A 499 -8.60 14.95 -42.46
CA LYS A 499 -9.96 14.81 -43.01
C LYS A 499 -11.05 15.31 -42.06
N ASN A 500 -12.25 15.51 -42.59
CA ASN A 500 -13.48 15.84 -41.85
C ASN A 500 -13.39 17.11 -40.97
N ASN A 501 -13.13 18.25 -41.60
CA ASN A 501 -12.99 19.57 -40.97
C ASN A 501 -11.84 19.64 -39.95
N ALA A 502 -10.79 18.85 -40.14
CA ALA A 502 -9.56 18.99 -39.37
C ALA A 502 -8.90 20.35 -39.65
N LYS A 503 -8.25 20.92 -38.64
CA LYS A 503 -7.35 22.07 -38.75
C LYS A 503 -5.96 21.61 -38.32
N ALA A 504 -5.10 21.33 -39.29
CA ALA A 504 -3.75 20.85 -39.05
C ALA A 504 -2.72 21.97 -39.26
N GLU A 505 -1.81 22.17 -38.31
CA GLU A 505 -0.59 22.95 -38.47
C GLU A 505 0.59 21.98 -38.48
N ILE A 506 1.26 21.86 -39.62
CA ILE A 506 2.37 20.92 -39.85
C ILE A 506 3.63 21.73 -40.10
N CYS A 507 4.50 21.84 -39.10
CA CYS A 507 5.68 22.70 -39.20
C CYS A 507 6.97 22.10 -38.67
N ASP A 508 8.10 22.47 -39.28
CA ASP A 508 9.44 22.14 -38.77
C ASP A 508 9.68 20.63 -38.57
N ASN A 509 9.05 19.75 -39.37
CA ASN A 509 9.27 18.29 -39.29
C ASN A 509 10.33 17.83 -40.30
N GLU A 510 11.07 16.77 -39.96
CA GLU A 510 11.96 16.04 -40.86
C GLU A 510 11.24 14.79 -41.37
N ILE A 511 11.14 14.62 -42.69
CA ILE A 511 10.34 13.58 -43.31
C ILE A 511 11.22 12.69 -44.18
N MET A 512 11.19 11.38 -43.93
CA MET A 512 11.87 10.37 -44.72
C MET A 512 10.87 9.48 -45.45
N SER A 513 11.07 9.24 -46.75
CA SER A 513 10.22 8.37 -47.57
C SER A 513 11.03 7.62 -48.63
N ARG A 514 10.62 6.36 -48.93
CA ARG A 514 11.14 5.59 -50.09
C ARG A 514 10.36 5.85 -51.38
N GLY A 515 9.17 6.44 -51.28
CA GLY A 515 8.29 6.82 -52.38
C GLY A 515 7.74 8.24 -52.23
N THR A 516 6.56 8.52 -52.80
CA THR A 516 5.92 9.83 -52.68
C THR A 516 5.36 10.05 -51.28
N PHE A 517 5.93 10.98 -50.52
CA PHE A 517 5.30 11.45 -49.29
C PHE A 517 4.12 12.35 -49.63
N THR A 518 2.93 11.99 -49.13
CA THR A 518 1.71 12.75 -49.37
C THR A 518 1.16 13.36 -48.07
N ILE A 519 0.86 14.66 -48.12
CA ILE A 519 -0.03 15.31 -47.16
C ILE A 519 -1.40 15.40 -47.83
N THR A 520 -2.36 14.62 -47.36
CA THR A 520 -3.71 14.58 -47.92
C THR A 520 -4.65 15.41 -47.06
N VAL A 521 -5.35 16.39 -47.66
CA VAL A 521 -6.30 17.27 -46.96
C VAL A 521 -7.68 17.16 -47.62
N GLU A 522 -8.63 16.52 -46.94
CA GLU A 522 -9.98 16.28 -47.44
C GLU A 522 -11.02 17.02 -46.60
N ASN A 523 -11.78 17.94 -47.20
CA ASN A 523 -12.80 18.74 -46.50
C ASN A 523 -12.26 19.36 -45.19
N SER A 524 -11.02 19.83 -45.20
CA SER A 524 -10.23 20.24 -44.03
C SER A 524 -9.32 21.42 -44.39
N ASN A 525 -8.69 22.05 -43.38
CA ASN A 525 -7.68 23.09 -43.58
C ASN A 525 -6.34 22.63 -43.02
N ALA A 526 -5.26 22.83 -43.79
CA ALA A 526 -3.91 22.57 -43.31
C ALA A 526 -2.97 23.74 -43.63
N THR A 527 -2.13 24.06 -42.67
CA THR A 527 -1.02 25.02 -42.82
C THR A 527 0.28 24.23 -42.76
N VAL A 528 1.11 24.31 -43.81
CA VAL A 528 2.36 23.54 -43.92
C VAL A 528 3.54 24.51 -44.03
N LYS A 529 4.49 24.47 -43.08
CA LYS A 529 5.62 25.42 -43.01
C LYS A 529 6.93 24.74 -42.66
N ASN A 530 8.03 25.10 -43.32
CA ASN A 530 9.39 24.70 -42.92
C ASN A 530 9.64 23.18 -42.70
N ASN A 531 8.96 22.28 -43.41
CA ASN A 531 9.25 20.84 -43.28
C ASN A 531 10.41 20.45 -44.21
N GLU A 532 11.34 19.63 -43.73
CA GLU A 532 12.47 19.10 -44.50
C GLU A 532 12.11 17.71 -45.07
N LEU A 533 12.21 17.54 -46.39
CA LEU A 533 11.99 16.27 -47.09
C LEU A 533 13.33 15.64 -47.47
N CYS A 534 13.67 14.52 -46.84
CA CYS A 534 14.88 13.75 -47.08
C CYS A 534 14.51 12.46 -47.86
N SER A 535 14.74 12.42 -49.17
CA SER A 535 14.49 11.22 -49.99
C SER A 535 15.74 10.37 -50.19
N ASN A 536 15.58 9.05 -50.12
CA ASN A 536 16.61 8.09 -50.54
C ASN A 536 16.59 7.80 -52.06
N SER A 537 15.71 8.47 -52.82
CA SER A 537 15.59 8.35 -54.28
C SER A 537 15.68 9.73 -54.96
N LYS A 538 16.32 9.78 -56.14
CA LYS A 538 16.68 10.99 -56.91
C LYS A 538 15.50 11.79 -57.49
N THR A 539 14.25 11.49 -57.13
CA THR A 539 13.05 12.14 -57.67
C THR A 539 11.99 12.28 -56.58
N CYS A 540 11.98 13.39 -55.85
CA CYS A 540 10.81 13.81 -55.09
C CYS A 540 10.09 14.90 -55.90
N GLU A 541 8.91 14.57 -56.43
CA GLU A 541 7.93 15.58 -56.79
C GLU A 541 7.08 15.87 -55.55
N ASP A 542 7.06 17.12 -55.11
CA ASP A 542 6.14 17.62 -54.08
C ASP A 542 4.70 17.52 -54.59
N SER A 543 4.05 16.37 -54.47
CA SER A 543 2.63 16.24 -54.79
C SER A 543 1.79 16.50 -53.53
N ILE A 544 1.51 17.78 -53.25
CA ILE A 544 0.36 18.14 -52.40
C ILE A 544 -0.89 17.87 -53.24
N MET A 545 -1.52 16.70 -53.06
CA MET A 545 -2.79 16.40 -53.74
C MET A 545 -3.92 17.21 -53.10
N ASN A 546 -4.46 18.14 -53.89
CA ASN A 546 -5.33 19.22 -53.41
C ASN A 546 -6.81 18.92 -53.69
N ASN A 547 -7.63 18.92 -52.63
CA ASN A 547 -9.08 19.05 -52.72
C ASN A 547 -9.64 19.95 -51.57
N GLY A 548 -8.83 20.90 -51.05
CA GLY A 548 -9.11 21.75 -49.89
C GLY A 548 -8.12 22.92 -49.69
N GLY A 549 -8.34 23.79 -48.69
CA GLY A 549 -7.50 24.98 -48.46
C GLY A 549 -6.14 24.67 -47.81
N VAL A 550 -5.06 24.68 -48.58
CA VAL A 550 -3.66 24.53 -48.11
C VAL A 550 -2.91 25.86 -48.25
N THR A 551 -2.16 26.26 -47.23
CA THR A 551 -1.24 27.42 -47.27
C THR A 551 0.20 26.97 -46.99
N SER A 552 1.16 27.36 -47.84
CA SER A 552 2.59 27.00 -47.76
C SER A 552 3.49 28.24 -47.67
N GLU A 553 4.43 28.29 -46.72
CA GLU A 553 5.42 29.39 -46.55
C GLU A 553 6.81 28.85 -46.12
N GLY A 554 7.91 29.28 -46.77
CA GLY A 554 9.30 29.26 -46.25
C GLY A 554 10.38 28.42 -47.00
N ASN A 555 11.61 28.97 -47.15
CA ASN A 555 12.83 28.37 -47.76
C ASN A 555 13.98 28.18 -46.73
N THR A 556 14.79 27.12 -46.92
CA THR A 556 15.92 26.59 -46.10
C THR A 556 17.18 27.48 -45.99
N LYS A 557 17.93 27.43 -44.86
CA LYS A 557 19.32 27.98 -44.75
C LYS A 557 20.27 27.28 -43.75
N PHE A 558 21.56 27.40 -44.11
CA PHE A 558 22.87 26.84 -43.72
C PHE A 558 23.33 26.74 -42.25
N TYR A 559 24.36 25.88 -42.08
CA TYR A 559 24.99 25.37 -40.86
C TYR A 559 25.98 26.33 -40.16
N LEU A 560 25.96 26.34 -38.82
CA LEU A 560 26.97 26.91 -37.92
C LEU A 560 27.54 25.78 -37.06
N THR A 561 28.84 25.83 -36.76
CA THR A 561 29.50 24.92 -35.80
C THR A 561 29.62 25.59 -34.43
N PRO A 562 28.92 25.10 -33.40
CA PRO A 562 29.22 25.48 -32.02
C PRO A 562 29.70 24.29 -31.18
N SER A 563 30.41 24.62 -30.09
CA SER A 563 30.91 23.68 -29.09
C SER A 563 29.82 23.29 -28.09
N PHE A 564 29.73 21.99 -27.80
CA PHE A 564 28.88 21.36 -26.80
C PHE A 564 29.48 21.52 -25.39
N LYS A 565 28.66 21.85 -24.39
CA LYS A 565 29.01 21.78 -22.97
C LYS A 565 27.80 21.27 -22.19
N VAL A 566 27.97 20.20 -21.43
CA VAL A 566 26.92 19.63 -20.60
C VAL A 566 27.04 20.14 -19.18
N THR A 567 25.92 20.56 -18.62
CA THR A 567 25.76 20.62 -17.16
C THR A 567 24.61 19.73 -16.76
N ALA A 568 24.89 18.77 -15.87
CA ALA A 568 23.88 17.91 -15.28
C ALA A 568 23.49 18.45 -13.89
N GLN A 569 22.20 18.67 -13.66
CA GLN A 569 21.68 19.02 -12.33
C GLN A 569 20.57 18.05 -11.93
N ALA A 570 20.72 17.44 -10.76
CA ALA A 570 19.68 16.67 -10.12
C ALA A 570 18.71 17.59 -9.39
N SER A 571 17.41 17.39 -9.60
CA SER A 571 16.34 18.05 -8.86
C SER A 571 15.16 17.11 -8.66
N LEU A 572 14.35 17.32 -7.64
CA LEU A 572 13.18 16.48 -7.37
C LEU A 572 11.89 17.17 -7.85
N ASP A 573 11.11 16.46 -8.67
CA ASP A 573 9.71 16.82 -8.89
C ASP A 573 8.87 16.21 -7.77
N MET A 574 8.48 17.05 -6.80
CA MET A 574 7.65 16.66 -5.66
C MET A 574 6.22 16.21 -6.04
N ALA A 575 5.73 16.54 -7.24
CA ALA A 575 4.43 16.09 -7.72
C ALA A 575 4.48 14.68 -8.29
N ARG A 576 5.62 14.31 -8.90
CA ARG A 576 5.83 13.04 -9.61
C ARG A 576 6.71 12.04 -8.85
N LEU A 577 7.40 12.50 -7.80
CA LEU A 577 8.35 11.73 -6.99
C LEU A 577 9.53 11.17 -7.81
N VAL A 578 10.06 11.94 -8.76
CA VAL A 578 11.14 11.51 -9.66
C VAL A 578 12.35 12.43 -9.58
N ASN A 579 13.55 11.85 -9.68
CA ASN A 579 14.79 12.60 -9.83
C ASN A 579 14.89 13.08 -11.29
N ILE A 580 14.85 14.39 -11.49
CA ILE A 580 15.08 15.02 -12.78
C ILE A 580 16.56 15.33 -12.89
N ILE A 581 17.22 14.74 -13.87
CA ILE A 581 18.57 15.07 -14.32
C ILE A 581 18.43 15.91 -15.58
N THR A 582 18.54 17.23 -15.42
CA THR A 582 18.54 18.13 -16.57
C THR A 582 19.94 18.14 -17.20
N ILE A 583 20.02 17.84 -18.50
CA ILE A 583 21.19 18.05 -19.34
C ILE A 583 20.94 19.31 -20.18
N THR A 584 21.71 20.36 -19.92
CA THR A 584 21.61 21.60 -20.70
C THR A 584 22.79 21.68 -21.66
N THR A 585 22.52 22.06 -22.90
CA THR A 585 23.51 22.28 -23.95
C THR A 585 23.65 23.78 -24.24
N THR A 586 24.77 24.18 -24.85
CA THR A 586 25.12 25.58 -25.12
C THR A 586 24.46 26.19 -26.37
N GLY A 587 23.97 25.37 -27.30
CA GLY A 587 23.23 25.82 -28.49
C GLY A 587 21.72 25.78 -28.25
N LYS A 588 21.05 26.94 -28.24
CA LYS A 588 19.58 27.00 -28.01
C LYS A 588 18.77 26.41 -29.16
N ASP A 589 19.38 26.37 -30.34
CA ASP A 589 18.85 25.83 -31.56
C ASP A 589 19.32 24.39 -31.80
N LEU A 590 20.03 23.72 -30.87
CA LEU A 590 20.44 22.32 -31.00
C LEU A 590 19.21 21.39 -31.03
N THR A 591 19.19 20.48 -32.02
CA THR A 591 18.12 19.50 -32.28
C THR A 591 18.69 18.07 -32.29
N GLY A 592 17.82 17.04 -32.35
CA GLY A 592 18.24 15.63 -32.37
C GLY A 592 18.16 14.93 -31.02
N THR A 593 18.85 13.80 -30.86
CA THR A 593 18.81 12.96 -29.65
C THR A 593 20.18 12.83 -29.00
N VAL A 594 20.21 12.78 -27.67
CA VAL A 594 21.39 12.37 -26.89
C VAL A 594 21.11 11.06 -26.19
N THR A 595 22.05 10.12 -26.23
CA THR A 595 22.05 8.94 -25.37
C THR A 595 22.68 9.31 -24.04
N VAL A 596 21.95 9.14 -22.94
CA VAL A 596 22.43 9.33 -21.57
C VAL A 596 22.54 7.97 -20.92
N THR A 597 23.73 7.63 -20.44
CA THR A 597 23.99 6.40 -19.68
C THR A 597 24.46 6.78 -18.29
N LEU A 598 23.79 6.26 -17.27
CA LEU A 598 24.21 6.32 -15.88
C LEU A 598 24.87 5.01 -15.47
N TYR A 599 25.95 5.13 -14.71
CA TYR A 599 26.69 3.99 -14.18
C TYR A 599 26.70 4.01 -12.66
N LEU A 600 26.53 2.83 -12.07
CA LEU A 600 26.84 2.56 -10.68
C LEU A 600 28.36 2.65 -10.44
N ALA A 601 28.75 2.78 -9.17
CA ALA A 601 30.16 2.88 -8.78
C ALA A 601 31.00 1.63 -9.14
N ASN A 602 30.36 0.49 -9.36
CA ASN A 602 30.99 -0.75 -9.81
C ASN A 602 31.16 -0.84 -11.35
N GLY A 603 30.73 0.19 -12.10
CA GLY A 603 30.82 0.24 -13.56
C GLY A 603 29.65 -0.43 -14.29
N GLU A 604 28.68 -0.99 -13.58
CA GLU A 604 27.44 -1.49 -14.19
C GLU A 604 26.57 -0.33 -14.66
N VAL A 605 25.87 -0.51 -15.78
CA VAL A 605 24.89 0.46 -16.27
C VAL A 605 23.68 0.43 -15.34
N GLU A 606 23.45 1.54 -14.64
CA GLU A 606 22.24 1.74 -13.83
C GLU A 606 21.04 2.03 -14.75
N HIS A 607 21.25 2.91 -15.72
CA HIS A 607 20.22 3.30 -16.69
C HIS A 607 20.85 3.78 -18.00
N SER A 608 20.15 3.60 -19.12
CA SER A 608 20.56 4.18 -20.39
C SER A 608 19.36 4.54 -21.24
N GLU A 609 19.30 5.77 -21.74
CA GLU A 609 18.14 6.28 -22.48
C GLU A 609 18.53 7.27 -23.58
N ASN A 610 17.79 7.26 -24.69
CA ASN A 610 17.89 8.28 -25.73
C ASN A 610 16.88 9.39 -25.46
N ILE A 611 17.35 10.64 -25.41
CA ILE A 611 16.57 11.81 -24.99
C ILE A 611 16.61 12.85 -26.09
N THR A 612 15.44 13.31 -26.52
CA THR A 612 15.33 14.38 -27.50
C THR A 612 15.76 15.72 -26.90
N ILE A 613 16.49 16.51 -27.68
CA ILE A 613 16.91 17.86 -27.32
C ILE A 613 15.82 18.84 -27.76
N THR A 614 15.23 19.56 -26.81
CA THR A 614 14.22 20.58 -27.05
C THR A 614 14.75 21.95 -26.60
N ASN A 615 14.84 22.92 -27.51
CA ASN A 615 15.40 24.27 -27.24
C ASN A 615 16.80 24.24 -26.59
N GLY A 616 17.68 23.35 -27.05
CA GLY A 616 19.01 23.18 -26.47
C GLY A 616 19.06 22.46 -25.12
N LYS A 617 18.00 21.76 -24.72
CA LYS A 617 17.90 21.06 -23.43
C LYS A 617 17.39 19.62 -23.61
N ALA A 618 18.10 18.66 -23.05
CA ALA A 618 17.64 17.29 -22.86
C ALA A 618 17.29 17.07 -21.38
N VAL A 619 16.11 16.55 -21.07
CA VAL A 619 15.67 16.35 -19.68
C VAL A 619 15.55 14.86 -19.41
N PHE A 620 16.58 14.30 -18.80
CA PHE A 620 16.54 12.95 -18.26
C PHE A 620 15.74 12.94 -16.96
N THR A 621 14.81 12.00 -16.82
CA THR A 621 14.04 11.85 -15.59
C THR A 621 14.06 10.40 -15.19
N GLU A 622 14.54 10.13 -13.99
CA GLU A 622 14.65 8.78 -13.44
C GLU A 622 13.90 8.75 -12.10
N PRO A 623 12.93 7.86 -11.91
CA PRO A 623 12.21 7.75 -10.67
C PRO A 623 13.15 7.11 -9.63
N PHE A 624 13.18 7.63 -8.41
CA PHE A 624 13.80 6.90 -7.28
C PHE A 624 15.26 6.44 -7.47
N LEU A 625 16.05 7.15 -8.29
CA LEU A 625 17.52 7.04 -8.30
C LEU A 625 18.04 7.15 -6.86
N ALA A 626 18.64 6.08 -6.34
CA ALA A 626 19.07 6.04 -4.96
C ALA A 626 20.08 7.16 -4.68
N ALA A 627 20.09 7.72 -3.47
CA ALA A 627 21.08 8.72 -3.12
C ALA A 627 22.50 8.15 -3.23
N GLY A 628 23.32 8.73 -4.10
CA GLY A 628 24.60 8.16 -4.51
C GLY A 628 25.28 9.03 -5.56
N LYS A 629 26.52 8.69 -5.87
CA LYS A 629 27.27 9.30 -6.96
C LYS A 629 27.20 8.36 -8.15
N TYR A 630 26.76 8.88 -9.30
CA TYR A 630 26.65 8.15 -10.55
C TYR A 630 27.60 8.79 -11.54
N ALA A 631 28.41 7.96 -12.21
CA ALA A 631 29.09 8.42 -13.40
C ALA A 631 28.04 8.51 -14.53
N TYR A 632 28.19 9.48 -15.42
CA TYR A 632 27.33 9.60 -16.59
C TYR A 632 28.17 9.72 -17.85
N VAL A 633 27.64 9.21 -18.95
CA VAL A 633 28.11 9.46 -20.31
C VAL A 633 26.92 9.99 -21.12
N VAL A 634 27.12 11.07 -21.86
CA VAL A 634 26.15 11.66 -22.79
C VAL A 634 26.75 11.63 -24.18
N ASN A 635 26.13 10.90 -25.10
CA ASN A 635 26.55 10.82 -26.49
C ASN A 635 25.52 11.50 -27.39
N TYR A 636 25.94 12.49 -28.15
CA TYR A 636 25.18 13.14 -29.21
C TYR A 636 25.65 12.60 -30.57
N ASN A 637 24.73 12.11 -31.38
CA ASN A 637 25.08 11.49 -32.66
C ASN A 637 25.25 12.50 -33.81
N GLY A 638 25.11 13.80 -33.53
CA GLY A 638 25.07 14.83 -34.58
C GLY A 638 23.67 15.02 -35.16
N ASP A 639 23.48 16.12 -35.89
CA ASP A 639 22.33 16.36 -36.75
C ASP A 639 22.80 17.05 -38.05
N ASN A 640 21.85 17.49 -38.87
CA ASN A 640 22.16 18.17 -40.13
C ASN A 640 23.07 19.40 -39.93
N ARG A 641 22.98 20.09 -38.78
CA ARG A 641 23.70 21.32 -38.44
C ARG A 641 24.90 21.14 -37.51
N TYR A 642 24.98 20.05 -36.75
CA TYR A 642 25.98 19.83 -35.69
C TYR A 642 26.66 18.46 -35.79
N ASN A 643 27.98 18.39 -35.58
CA ASN A 643 28.74 17.13 -35.56
C ASN A 643 28.42 16.26 -34.32
N PRO A 644 28.65 14.93 -34.39
CA PRO A 644 28.61 14.06 -33.21
C PRO A 644 29.56 14.53 -32.10
N ALA A 645 29.17 14.33 -30.84
CA ALA A 645 29.95 14.72 -29.66
C ALA A 645 29.63 13.82 -28.46
N SER A 646 30.54 13.75 -27.49
CA SER A 646 30.33 13.01 -26.23
C SER A 646 30.84 13.79 -25.03
N GLU A 647 30.17 13.66 -23.89
CA GLU A 647 30.62 14.17 -22.59
C GLU A 647 30.49 13.09 -21.53
N GLU A 648 31.46 12.98 -20.63
CA GLU A 648 31.36 12.17 -19.42
C GLU A 648 31.49 13.03 -18.16
N GLY A 649 30.94 12.54 -17.05
CA GLY A 649 31.03 13.26 -15.79
C GLY A 649 30.48 12.48 -14.62
N ASN A 650 30.19 13.20 -13.54
CA ASN A 650 29.60 12.62 -12.34
C ASN A 650 28.43 13.49 -11.86
N ILE A 651 27.34 12.85 -11.48
CA ILE A 651 26.22 13.47 -10.79
C ILE A 651 26.07 12.87 -9.40
N THR A 652 25.73 13.72 -8.42
CA THR A 652 25.45 13.27 -7.06
C THR A 652 23.97 13.46 -6.78
N ILE A 653 23.26 12.36 -6.57
CA ILE A 653 21.91 12.35 -6.04
C ILE A 653 22.03 12.45 -4.52
N ASN A 654 21.68 13.62 -3.98
CA ASN A 654 21.76 13.85 -2.55
C ASN A 654 20.55 13.25 -1.84
N LYS A 655 20.75 12.73 -0.61
CA LYS A 655 19.62 12.45 0.27
C LYS A 655 18.83 13.74 0.51
N HIS A 656 17.54 13.71 0.24
CA HIS A 656 16.70 14.89 0.42
C HIS A 656 16.67 15.35 1.88
N ALA A 657 16.90 16.64 2.10
CA ALA A 657 16.97 17.27 3.40
C ALA A 657 15.57 17.33 4.03
N THR A 658 15.25 16.33 4.84
CA THR A 658 13.99 16.32 5.59
C THR A 658 14.09 17.23 6.81
N THR A 659 13.41 18.37 6.74
CA THR A 659 13.33 19.31 7.86
C THR A 659 12.02 19.13 8.61
N ILE A 660 12.13 18.63 9.83
CA ILE A 660 11.00 18.55 10.77
C ILE A 660 11.14 19.70 11.76
N THR A 661 10.15 20.59 11.81
CA THR A 661 10.20 21.78 12.68
C THR A 661 8.95 21.87 13.55
N PRO A 662 9.08 21.80 14.88
CA PRO A 662 7.94 21.98 15.76
C PRO A 662 7.48 23.45 15.73
N LYS A 663 6.17 23.69 15.63
CA LYS A 663 5.61 25.04 15.64
C LYS A 663 5.84 25.75 16.98
N THR A 664 5.78 25.00 18.09
CA THR A 664 6.08 25.51 19.43
C THR A 664 6.78 24.45 20.27
N ALA A 665 7.71 24.85 21.15
CA ALA A 665 8.34 23.93 22.10
C ALA A 665 7.45 23.62 23.34
N LYS A 666 6.38 24.39 23.53
CA LYS A 666 5.50 24.36 24.70
C LYS A 666 4.05 24.26 24.24
N VAL A 667 3.29 23.33 24.82
CA VAL A 667 1.86 23.14 24.54
C VAL A 667 1.08 22.97 25.83
N ASP A 668 -0.15 23.47 25.88
CA ASP A 668 -1.05 23.27 27.01
C ASP A 668 -1.63 21.85 27.00
N TYR A 669 -1.82 21.26 28.17
CA TYR A 669 -2.46 19.94 28.29
C TYR A 669 -3.79 19.85 27.52
N GLY A 670 -3.87 18.87 26.62
CA GLY A 670 -5.05 18.59 25.82
C GLY A 670 -5.20 19.42 24.53
N TYR A 671 -4.22 20.29 24.23
CA TYR A 671 -4.21 21.13 23.03
C TYR A 671 -3.32 20.56 21.92
N ALA A 672 -3.47 21.15 20.73
CA ALA A 672 -2.76 20.79 19.52
C ALA A 672 -1.27 21.17 19.58
N TYR A 673 -0.42 20.21 19.29
CA TYR A 673 1.00 20.34 19.01
C TYR A 673 1.20 20.13 17.52
N LYS A 674 1.67 21.16 16.82
CA LYS A 674 1.87 21.12 15.36
C LYS A 674 3.34 20.94 15.01
N VAL A 675 3.61 20.11 14.02
CA VAL A 675 4.93 19.90 13.45
C VAL A 675 4.85 20.17 11.95
N LEU A 676 5.69 21.07 11.46
CA LEU A 676 5.88 21.31 10.03
C LEU A 676 6.87 20.28 9.51
N VAL A 677 6.52 19.62 8.41
CA VAL A 677 7.42 18.73 7.69
C VAL A 677 7.72 19.35 6.33
N LYS A 678 9.01 19.43 6.02
CA LYS A 678 9.54 19.91 4.75
C LYS A 678 10.54 18.89 4.20
N ILE A 679 10.60 18.80 2.88
CA ILE A 679 11.63 18.09 2.13
C ILE A 679 12.28 19.15 1.23
N ASP A 680 13.61 19.28 1.32
CA ASP A 680 14.40 20.31 0.62
C ASP A 680 13.84 21.72 0.77
N GLY A 681 13.43 22.07 1.99
CA GLY A 681 12.87 23.38 2.31
C GLY A 681 11.43 23.62 1.84
N LYS A 682 10.88 22.76 0.97
CA LYS A 682 9.49 22.79 0.48
C LYS A 682 8.57 21.99 1.41
N SER A 683 7.32 22.44 1.52
CA SER A 683 6.32 21.76 2.35
C SER A 683 5.82 20.48 1.68
N VAL A 684 5.61 19.40 2.46
CA VAL A 684 5.20 18.09 1.92
C VAL A 684 3.73 17.99 1.48
N GLY A 685 2.96 19.09 1.58
CA GLY A 685 1.55 19.13 1.18
C GLY A 685 0.63 18.33 2.12
N ALA A 686 -0.64 18.19 1.73
CA ALA A 686 -1.66 17.50 2.52
C ALA A 686 -1.56 15.97 2.43
N GLY A 687 -2.05 15.28 3.46
CA GLY A 687 -2.29 13.82 3.41
C GLY A 687 -1.11 12.94 3.84
N LYS A 688 0.10 13.50 4.03
CA LYS A 688 1.30 12.70 4.38
C LYS A 688 1.27 12.28 5.85
N GLU A 689 1.52 11.00 6.13
CA GLU A 689 1.48 10.48 7.50
C GLU A 689 2.74 10.87 8.29
N VAL A 690 2.53 11.50 9.45
CA VAL A 690 3.59 11.82 10.40
C VAL A 690 3.28 11.16 11.74
N ALA A 691 4.25 10.46 12.29
CA ALA A 691 4.17 9.83 13.60
C ALA A 691 4.96 10.63 14.65
N LEU A 692 4.39 10.77 15.85
CA LEU A 692 5.00 11.37 17.02
C LEU A 692 5.07 10.34 18.14
N LYS A 693 6.27 9.79 18.38
CA LYS A 693 6.56 8.94 19.53
C LYS A 693 6.87 9.82 20.74
N ILE A 694 5.95 9.85 21.72
CA ILE A 694 6.05 10.66 22.94
C ILE A 694 5.45 9.92 24.13
N ALA A 695 6.13 9.96 25.28
CA ALA A 695 5.65 9.32 26.52
C ALA A 695 5.33 7.82 26.39
N GLY A 696 6.12 7.08 25.59
CA GLY A 696 5.90 5.65 25.33
C GLY A 696 4.71 5.35 24.42
N LYS A 697 4.11 6.37 23.78
CA LYS A 697 3.00 6.22 22.83
C LYS A 697 3.40 6.77 21.47
N THR A 698 2.87 6.18 20.41
CA THR A 698 2.97 6.72 19.04
C THR A 698 1.63 7.34 18.67
N LEU A 699 1.63 8.63 18.34
CA LEU A 699 0.49 9.36 17.80
C LEU A 699 0.70 9.54 16.31
N LYS A 700 -0.34 9.43 15.49
CA LYS A 700 -0.27 9.66 14.04
C LYS A 700 -1.16 10.83 13.64
N ALA A 701 -0.73 11.59 12.65
CA ALA A 701 -1.53 12.66 12.03
C ALA A 701 -1.12 12.81 10.56
N LYS A 702 -2.09 13.07 9.69
CA LYS A 702 -1.82 13.49 8.31
C LYS A 702 -1.48 14.99 8.27
N THR A 703 -0.60 15.39 7.36
CA THR A 703 -0.27 16.81 7.14
C THR A 703 -1.45 17.56 6.50
N ASP A 704 -1.58 18.86 6.80
CA ASP A 704 -2.47 19.77 6.06
C ASP A 704 -1.80 20.28 4.76
N LYS A 705 -2.51 21.09 3.95
CA LYS A 705 -1.98 21.64 2.69
C LYS A 705 -0.66 22.43 2.84
N ASN A 706 -0.35 22.87 4.05
CA ASN A 706 0.85 23.61 4.37
C ASN A 706 1.93 22.71 5.02
N GLY A 707 1.74 21.38 5.05
CA GLY A 707 2.69 20.39 5.57
C GLY A 707 2.68 20.25 7.09
N TYR A 708 1.66 20.76 7.79
CA TYR A 708 1.58 20.63 9.24
C TYR A 708 0.83 19.38 9.67
N ALA A 709 1.51 18.49 10.39
CA ALA A 709 0.88 17.43 11.17
C ALA A 709 0.46 17.96 12.55
N THR A 710 -0.77 17.68 12.97
CA THR A 710 -1.35 18.22 14.22
C THR A 710 -1.70 17.11 15.22
N PHE A 711 -1.00 17.08 16.36
CA PHE A 711 -1.17 16.07 17.41
C PHE A 711 -1.83 16.64 18.66
N LYS A 712 -2.89 16.00 19.18
CA LYS A 712 -3.52 16.43 20.45
C LYS A 712 -2.82 15.81 21.66
N LEU A 713 -2.15 16.62 22.49
CA LEU A 713 -1.33 16.12 23.60
C LEU A 713 -2.06 16.13 24.96
N ALA A 714 -2.85 15.09 25.22
CA ALA A 714 -3.51 14.82 26.51
C ALA A 714 -2.69 13.89 27.43
N ILE A 715 -1.40 14.18 27.62
CA ILE A 715 -0.45 13.41 28.43
C ILE A 715 -0.03 14.19 29.69
N LYS A 716 0.57 13.52 30.69
CA LYS A 716 0.95 14.16 31.96
C LYS A 716 1.83 15.41 31.71
N PRO A 717 1.54 16.58 32.29
CA PRO A 717 2.39 17.75 32.12
C PRO A 717 3.82 17.52 32.63
N LYS A 718 4.80 17.67 31.72
CA LYS A 718 6.26 17.71 31.97
C LYS A 718 6.97 17.97 30.63
N LYS A 719 8.30 18.06 30.67
CA LYS A 719 9.17 18.00 29.48
C LYS A 719 9.31 16.55 29.02
N TYR A 720 9.18 16.34 27.71
CA TYR A 720 9.36 15.06 27.04
C TYR A 720 10.42 15.20 25.94
N SER A 721 11.24 14.17 25.79
CA SER A 721 11.87 13.88 24.50
C SER A 721 10.84 13.16 23.63
N ALA A 722 10.59 13.67 22.45
CA ALA A 722 9.70 13.08 21.47
C ALA A 722 10.46 12.83 20.17
N THR A 723 10.09 11.79 19.45
CA THR A 723 10.64 11.52 18.12
C THR A 723 9.52 11.70 17.11
N VAL A 724 9.72 12.61 16.16
CA VAL A 724 8.85 12.75 15.00
C VAL A 724 9.43 11.90 13.89
N MET A 725 8.58 11.16 13.19
CA MET A 725 8.94 10.28 12.09
C MET A 725 8.02 10.61 10.92
N LEU A 726 8.60 10.86 9.75
CA LEU A 726 7.89 10.88 8.48
C LEU A 726 7.99 9.48 7.89
N ASN A 727 6.84 8.83 7.68
CA ASN A 727 6.78 7.56 6.97
C ASN A 727 6.14 7.86 5.61
N ASN A 728 6.89 7.68 4.53
CA ASN A 728 6.35 7.68 3.18
C ASN A 728 6.60 6.31 2.53
N VAL A 729 5.76 6.00 1.54
CA VAL A 729 5.63 4.71 0.87
C VAL A 729 6.89 4.29 0.13
N VAL A 730 7.64 5.24 -0.43
CA VAL A 730 8.96 4.99 -1.01
C VAL A 730 10.03 5.19 0.07
N ASN A 731 10.88 4.18 0.26
CA ASN A 731 11.89 4.06 1.32
C ASN A 731 12.91 5.23 1.39
N GLU A 732 12.81 6.23 0.52
CA GLU A 732 13.73 7.37 0.39
C GLU A 732 13.40 8.57 1.29
N PHE A 733 12.16 8.70 1.80
CA PHE A 733 11.74 9.88 2.59
C PHE A 733 11.60 9.61 4.09
N LYS A 734 12.27 8.58 4.60
CA LYS A 734 12.32 8.27 6.04
C LYS A 734 13.11 9.34 6.79
N GLY A 735 12.41 10.33 7.32
CA GLY A 735 12.98 11.36 8.18
C GLY A 735 12.65 11.11 9.65
N THR A 736 13.65 11.07 10.53
CA THR A 736 13.43 11.06 11.98
C THR A 736 14.07 12.26 12.65
N LYS A 737 13.35 12.89 13.58
CA LYS A 737 13.89 14.00 14.38
C LYS A 737 13.45 13.94 15.82
N LYS A 738 14.43 13.98 16.72
CA LYS A 738 14.17 14.17 18.15
C LYS A 738 13.85 15.64 18.43
N VAL A 739 12.75 15.88 19.13
CA VAL A 739 12.29 17.22 19.53
C VAL A 739 11.95 17.24 21.01
N SER A 740 12.23 18.36 21.67
CA SER A 740 11.86 18.58 23.06
C SER A 740 10.48 19.22 23.16
N VAL A 741 9.52 18.54 23.77
CA VAL A 741 8.14 19.02 23.94
C VAL A 741 7.81 19.20 25.41
N THR A 742 7.41 20.40 25.81
CA THR A 742 6.94 20.68 27.18
C THR A 742 5.43 20.77 27.21
N VAL A 743 4.77 19.81 27.84
CA VAL A 743 3.33 19.86 28.12
C VAL A 743 3.11 20.61 29.43
N LYS A 744 2.39 21.73 29.38
CA LYS A 744 2.11 22.60 30.52
C LYS A 744 0.81 22.24 31.22
N ASN A 745 0.78 22.47 32.52
CA ASN A 745 -0.45 22.42 33.30
C ASN A 745 -1.38 23.57 32.86
N VAL A 746 -2.64 23.23 32.59
CA VAL A 746 -3.75 24.19 32.46
C VAL A 746 -4.47 24.38 33.79
N ILE A 747 -4.29 23.43 34.72
CA ILE A 747 -4.84 23.54 36.06
C ILE A 747 -3.89 24.31 36.99
N LYS A 748 -4.44 25.22 37.79
CA LYS A 748 -3.72 25.94 38.86
C LYS A 748 -4.54 25.90 40.14
N ALA A 749 -3.85 25.68 41.25
CA ALA A 749 -4.41 25.69 42.60
C ALA A 749 -3.41 26.35 43.57
N LYS A 750 -3.90 26.91 44.67
CA LYS A 750 -3.06 27.59 45.68
C LYS A 750 -3.01 26.78 46.98
N ASN A 751 -2.01 27.01 47.82
CA ASN A 751 -2.08 26.52 49.20
C ASN A 751 -3.27 27.21 49.90
N VAL A 752 -3.99 26.47 50.75
CA VAL A 752 -5.21 26.97 51.40
C VAL A 752 -5.13 26.79 52.91
N LYS A 753 -5.73 27.71 53.65
CA LYS A 753 -5.90 27.64 55.10
C LYS A 753 -7.39 27.43 55.39
N VAL A 754 -7.74 26.40 56.17
CA VAL A 754 -9.14 26.08 56.53
C VAL A 754 -9.27 25.94 58.04
N LYS A 755 -10.34 26.46 58.65
CA LYS A 755 -10.62 26.25 60.08
C LYS A 755 -11.26 24.88 60.30
N LYS A 756 -10.87 24.15 61.35
CA LYS A 756 -11.45 22.84 61.69
C LYS A 756 -12.95 22.93 62.01
N SER A 757 -13.37 24.03 62.66
CA SER A 757 -14.76 24.31 63.02
C SER A 757 -15.66 24.72 61.84
N SER A 758 -15.11 24.94 60.64
CA SER A 758 -15.88 25.42 59.50
C SER A 758 -16.98 24.44 59.08
N LYS A 759 -18.22 24.92 59.03
CA LYS A 759 -19.37 24.13 58.52
C LYS A 759 -19.18 23.74 57.04
N LYS A 760 -18.55 24.60 56.23
CA LYS A 760 -18.26 24.39 54.79
C LYS A 760 -16.97 25.14 54.39
N ALA A 761 -15.84 24.44 54.25
CA ALA A 761 -14.62 25.05 53.71
C ALA A 761 -14.62 25.05 52.17
N LYS A 762 -14.06 26.09 51.54
CA LYS A 762 -13.98 26.21 50.07
C LYS A 762 -12.53 26.10 49.60
N VAL A 763 -12.29 25.24 48.62
CA VAL A 763 -11.02 25.22 47.86
C VAL A 763 -11.32 25.64 46.43
N LYS A 764 -10.52 26.54 45.87
CA LYS A 764 -10.66 26.99 44.48
C LYS A 764 -9.51 26.47 43.63
N ALA A 765 -9.84 26.04 42.42
CA ALA A 765 -8.87 25.78 41.35
C ALA A 765 -9.31 26.48 40.08
N THR A 766 -8.35 26.85 39.23
CA THR A 766 -8.62 27.47 37.93
C THR A 766 -8.12 26.58 36.82
N LEU A 767 -8.89 26.46 35.75
CA LEU A 767 -8.54 25.79 34.52
C LEU A 767 -8.44 26.83 33.41
N LYS A 768 -7.21 27.18 33.05
CA LYS A 768 -6.91 28.21 32.05
C LYS A 768 -5.72 27.78 31.20
N THR A 769 -5.75 28.14 29.93
CA THR A 769 -4.59 28.00 29.04
C THR A 769 -3.44 28.89 29.51
N SER A 770 -2.25 28.67 28.94
CA SER A 770 -1.09 29.55 29.13
C SER A 770 -1.39 31.00 28.71
N SER A 771 -2.25 31.19 27.70
CA SER A 771 -2.77 32.50 27.27
C SER A 771 -3.87 33.07 28.18
N LYS A 772 -4.09 32.48 29.37
CA LYS A 772 -5.10 32.87 30.36
C LYS A 772 -6.56 32.70 29.90
N LYS A 773 -6.82 32.05 28.75
CA LYS A 773 -8.19 31.72 28.28
C LYS A 773 -8.84 30.71 29.23
N ALA A 774 -10.06 31.01 29.67
CA ALA A 774 -10.81 30.16 30.59
C ALA A 774 -11.33 28.88 29.92
N ILE A 775 -11.22 27.74 30.61
CA ILE A 775 -11.78 26.46 30.18
C ILE A 775 -13.00 26.17 31.05
N SER A 776 -14.20 26.45 30.53
CA SER A 776 -15.48 26.39 31.24
C SER A 776 -16.15 25.01 31.13
N GLY A 777 -17.06 24.70 32.07
CA GLY A 777 -17.91 23.50 32.06
C GLY A 777 -17.20 22.18 32.35
N LYS A 778 -15.87 22.17 32.55
CA LYS A 778 -15.10 20.95 32.74
C LYS A 778 -15.14 20.48 34.20
N LYS A 779 -15.32 19.16 34.38
CA LYS A 779 -15.32 18.51 35.69
C LYS A 779 -13.88 18.37 36.19
N ILE A 780 -13.63 18.84 37.41
CA ILE A 780 -12.35 18.75 38.11
C ILE A 780 -12.55 17.98 39.40
N VAL A 781 -11.53 17.21 39.81
CA VAL A 781 -11.54 16.41 41.04
C VAL A 781 -10.51 16.97 42.03
N LEU A 782 -10.92 17.15 43.28
CA LEU A 782 -10.04 17.39 44.41
C LEU A 782 -9.91 16.09 45.22
N LYS A 783 -8.69 15.62 45.47
CA LYS A 783 -8.40 14.46 46.32
C LYS A 783 -7.64 14.90 47.58
N ILE A 784 -8.16 14.56 48.75
CA ILE A 784 -7.50 14.80 50.05
C ILE A 784 -7.74 13.60 50.98
N LYS A 785 -6.68 13.04 51.59
CA LYS A 785 -6.76 11.86 52.49
C LYS A 785 -7.62 10.72 51.90
N GLY A 786 -7.42 10.40 50.62
CA GLY A 786 -8.17 9.34 49.93
C GLY A 786 -9.59 9.72 49.47
N LYS A 787 -10.21 10.77 50.02
CA LYS A 787 -11.56 11.22 49.63
C LYS A 787 -11.52 12.12 48.38
N LYS A 788 -12.50 11.95 47.49
CA LYS A 788 -12.66 12.71 46.24
C LYS A 788 -13.85 13.66 46.34
N VAL A 789 -13.67 14.90 45.89
CA VAL A 789 -14.73 15.92 45.77
C VAL A 789 -14.67 16.50 44.37
N THR A 790 -15.79 16.59 43.66
CA THR A 790 -15.83 17.09 42.28
C THR A 790 -16.49 18.47 42.18
N ALA A 791 -16.04 19.29 41.23
CA ALA A 791 -16.68 20.56 40.87
C ALA A 791 -16.52 20.82 39.37
N LYS A 792 -17.49 21.50 38.74
CA LYS A 792 -17.36 22.00 37.35
C LYS A 792 -16.76 23.41 37.35
N THR A 793 -16.00 23.76 36.32
CA THR A 793 -15.54 25.14 36.11
C THR A 793 -16.66 26.04 35.61
N ASN A 794 -16.73 27.27 36.12
CA ASN A 794 -17.65 28.29 35.62
C ASN A 794 -17.13 28.96 34.33
N LYS A 795 -17.86 29.98 33.81
CA LYS A 795 -17.45 30.78 32.63
C LYS A 795 -16.05 31.42 32.78
N LYS A 796 -15.60 31.71 34.00
CA LYS A 796 -14.26 32.25 34.30
C LYS A 796 -13.18 31.16 34.48
N GLY A 797 -13.52 29.88 34.23
CA GLY A 797 -12.62 28.73 34.37
C GLY A 797 -12.37 28.33 35.83
N VAL A 798 -13.18 28.79 36.79
CA VAL A 798 -12.97 28.54 38.22
C VAL A 798 -13.85 27.40 38.70
N ALA A 799 -13.24 26.38 39.30
CA ALA A 799 -13.93 25.33 40.05
C ALA A 799 -13.84 25.61 41.54
N THR A 800 -14.97 25.61 42.24
CA THR A 800 -15.03 25.80 43.70
C THR A 800 -15.51 24.51 44.37
N PHE A 801 -14.62 23.85 45.09
CA PHE A 801 -14.90 22.63 45.85
C PHE A 801 -15.44 23.00 47.23
N LYS A 802 -16.63 22.49 47.57
CA LYS A 802 -17.19 22.58 48.91
C LYS A 802 -16.74 21.35 49.72
N ILE A 803 -15.85 21.55 50.69
CA ILE A 803 -15.38 20.50 51.59
C ILE A 803 -16.35 20.41 52.78
N LYS A 804 -17.04 19.27 52.89
CA LYS A 804 -18.04 19.00 53.93
C LYS A 804 -17.38 18.79 55.31
N LYS A 805 -18.11 19.10 56.38
CA LYS A 805 -17.68 18.97 57.79
C LYS A 805 -17.16 17.56 58.13
N ASN A 806 -17.76 16.51 57.56
CA ASN A 806 -17.34 15.11 57.78
C ASN A 806 -15.93 14.78 57.25
N ILE A 807 -15.44 15.49 56.23
CA ILE A 807 -14.06 15.39 55.75
C ILE A 807 -13.13 16.20 56.65
N LEU A 808 -13.55 17.41 57.06
CA LEU A 808 -12.76 18.30 57.92
C LEU A 808 -12.55 17.74 59.34
N LYS A 809 -13.55 17.09 59.94
CA LYS A 809 -13.46 16.47 61.27
C LYS A 809 -12.33 15.43 61.37
N LYS A 810 -12.02 14.75 60.26
CA LYS A 810 -10.96 13.72 60.18
C LYS A 810 -9.55 14.32 60.04
N LEU A 811 -9.43 15.64 59.96
CA LEU A 811 -8.16 16.36 59.90
C LEU A 811 -7.82 16.94 61.28
N LYS A 812 -6.58 16.78 61.71
CA LYS A 812 -6.06 17.31 62.98
C LYS A 812 -5.73 18.80 62.82
N ALA A 813 -6.12 19.61 63.81
CA ALA A 813 -5.78 21.03 63.84
C ALA A 813 -4.26 21.22 63.98
N GLY A 814 -3.73 22.30 63.40
CA GLY A 814 -2.29 22.58 63.36
C GLY A 814 -1.50 21.77 62.34
N LYS A 815 -2.11 20.78 61.66
CA LYS A 815 -1.42 19.93 60.69
C LYS A 815 -1.60 20.40 59.24
N LYS A 816 -0.62 20.07 58.39
CA LYS A 816 -0.59 20.30 56.95
C LYS A 816 -0.92 19.01 56.20
N TYR A 817 -1.82 19.09 55.23
CA TYR A 817 -2.24 17.96 54.40
C TYR A 817 -1.97 18.24 52.93
N LYS A 818 -1.31 17.30 52.24
CA LYS A 818 -1.20 17.34 50.77
C LYS A 818 -2.58 17.04 50.18
N TYR A 819 -3.05 17.91 49.31
CA TYR A 819 -4.22 17.68 48.48
C TYR A 819 -3.84 17.79 47.00
N GLN A 820 -4.61 17.12 46.14
CA GLN A 820 -4.39 17.10 44.71
C GLN A 820 -5.61 17.65 44.00
N VAL A 821 -5.40 18.46 42.97
CA VAL A 821 -6.46 18.85 42.04
C VAL A 821 -6.14 18.25 40.68
N ILE A 822 -7.11 17.56 40.08
CA ILE A 822 -6.93 16.67 38.95
C ILE A 822 -7.95 17.03 37.85
N TYR A 823 -7.43 17.23 36.63
CA TYR A 823 -8.20 17.34 35.39
C TYR A 823 -7.59 16.40 34.34
N GLY A 824 -8.22 15.24 34.11
CA GLY A 824 -7.62 14.18 33.29
C GLY A 824 -6.26 13.74 33.87
N LYS A 825 -5.18 13.84 33.09
CA LYS A 825 -3.79 13.57 33.54
C LYS A 825 -3.06 14.82 34.05
N ASP A 826 -3.66 16.00 33.94
CA ASP A 826 -3.13 17.22 34.53
C ASP A 826 -3.44 17.26 36.03
N THR A 827 -2.39 17.17 36.86
CA THR A 827 -2.51 17.11 38.32
C THR A 827 -1.57 18.10 38.99
N VAL A 828 -2.12 18.91 39.90
CA VAL A 828 -1.34 19.82 40.74
C VAL A 828 -1.51 19.44 42.21
N LYS A 829 -0.38 19.32 42.92
CA LYS A 829 -0.34 19.04 44.37
C LYS A 829 -0.15 20.34 45.14
N LYS A 830 -0.94 20.54 46.20
CA LYS A 830 -0.88 21.73 47.07
C LYS A 830 -1.10 21.33 48.53
N ILE A 831 -0.88 22.29 49.43
CA ILE A 831 -0.97 22.08 50.87
C ILE A 831 -2.23 22.76 51.42
N MET A 832 -2.99 22.01 52.20
CA MET A 832 -4.08 22.50 53.04
C MET A 832 -3.58 22.56 54.49
N THR A 833 -3.59 23.75 55.08
CA THR A 833 -3.27 23.95 56.51
C THR A 833 -4.56 24.04 57.30
N VAL A 834 -4.74 23.17 58.30
CA VAL A 834 -5.92 23.17 59.16
C VAL A 834 -5.63 24.02 60.39
N LYS A 835 -6.25 25.19 60.47
CA LYS A 835 -6.18 26.05 61.66
C LYS A 835 -7.06 25.48 62.77
N LYS A 836 -6.67 25.76 64.03
CA LYS A 836 -7.49 25.53 65.21
C LYS A 836 -8.88 26.13 64.98
#